data_AF-A0A3P3YL17-F1
#
_entry.id   AF-A0A3P3YL17-F1
#
_cell.length_a   1.000
_cell.length_b   1.000
_cell.length_c   1.000
_cell.angle_alpha   90.00
_cell.angle_beta   90.00
_cell.angle_gamma   90.00
#
_symmetry.space_group_name_H-M   'P 1'
#
loop_
_entity.id
_entity.type
_entity.pdbx_description
1 polymer ?
#
loop_
_entity_poly.entity_id
_entity_poly.type
_entity_poly.pdbx_seq_one_letter_code
_entity_poly.pdbx_strand_id
1 'polypeptide(L)'
;MHAALRSGDRDAIGRAAAAAADDDDLRSVLPSLVGVAWRGRSRLLADALGRVAGDANLAARVLLAVPASRQRRRRAACSVAEYSRASLPDRVAYVLGELEGDGPARLLSAPILHREISFIVAGAVNDLDLPADARDTLFANAVRYGYAQDLYANIRRSDTAAALISWLCDHAQHDASSSGTLFQLASLSELDARRVRRVACRHMHLADVVLRVSCDIVGDEHVYLASILTDRSHPTVVAMRGDPGLLARVLPAIRERLQTADANIALRLVLQVLATVPIDLDRDLVAAAASANASCDEALCFMLACPQAPVSLGNCPRSLLFQRVTLFALVDERDELGKALSDAVSITVRPLASQIDAVYGALVATESSSGSLCAFSHPSLFHYALLHRKVSPTAHPRELRHFIVQTLPGVALPVHPVWMPALKELAEQSVARETLYLGADDIAAMLGAIGGDGLRPLQHDREVAVLSLVAYYVLCHADAVRRRGVDRVPQYSRTVLASAPLEALAHRPDTPAPLLTLLATHHPELCDPVRAPGPTNVKAVGVDCVAAVLDRIRAGADGIDSGRFRRMWRSWRPIVGGLRFYCTTIASIVGRHVSVTTLCRHPSAAVRLERNAHLAVLLDALGVFLDHNGDPSHEVAVVARALALDQHEFVDRRLRRRPSLFDALLPRLSLGDVQRVVGNVPALEDAVESLPALLSDPDMDAQVRAIWLTAHLSTRYPSDRAHRICRLIIAERFADDTVDTVAPHVDVLRACLPALVLMAQAFPDLAADLLRLCGLLRPPAQTDRDLAHRVDSAAVTVIRGAAR
;
A
#
# COMPACT_ATOMS: atom_id res chain seq x y z
N MET A 1 -61.68 -24.64 8.96
CA MET A 1 -60.79 -25.42 9.84
C MET A 1 -60.72 -24.90 11.28
N HIS A 2 -60.27 -23.67 11.53
CA HIS A 2 -60.05 -23.18 12.91
C HIS A 2 -61.32 -23.17 13.80
N ALA A 3 -62.48 -22.85 13.22
CA ALA A 3 -63.77 -22.94 13.91
C ALA A 3 -64.16 -24.39 14.27
N ALA A 4 -63.87 -25.36 13.39
CA ALA A 4 -64.14 -26.78 13.63
C ALA A 4 -63.21 -27.38 14.70
N LEU A 5 -61.94 -26.97 14.73
CA LEU A 5 -61.00 -27.38 15.78
C LEU A 5 -61.37 -26.80 17.15
N ARG A 6 -61.86 -25.55 17.19
CA ARG A 6 -62.35 -24.93 18.44
C ARG A 6 -63.66 -25.51 18.95
N SER A 7 -64.57 -25.91 18.05
CA SER A 7 -65.86 -26.47 18.46
C SER A 7 -65.73 -27.87 19.06
N GLY A 8 -64.66 -28.61 18.72
CA GLY A 8 -64.51 -30.01 19.09
C GLY A 8 -65.55 -30.94 18.45
N ASP A 9 -66.39 -30.40 17.55
CA ASP A 9 -67.41 -31.14 16.83
C ASP A 9 -66.75 -32.03 15.78
N ARG A 10 -66.86 -33.34 16.01
CA ARG A 10 -66.16 -34.37 15.26
C ARG A 10 -66.58 -34.44 13.81
N ASP A 11 -67.84 -34.15 13.51
CA ASP A 11 -68.34 -34.16 12.14
C ASP A 11 -67.95 -32.88 11.41
N ALA A 12 -67.83 -31.76 12.13
CA ALA A 12 -67.25 -30.53 11.58
C ALA A 12 -65.75 -30.68 11.26
N ILE A 13 -64.99 -31.38 12.12
CA ILE A 13 -63.57 -31.69 11.88
C ILE A 13 -63.43 -32.69 10.73
N GLY A 14 -64.27 -33.72 10.66
CA GLY A 14 -64.29 -34.69 9.56
C GLY A 14 -64.59 -34.03 8.20
N ARG A 15 -65.58 -33.13 8.14
CA ARG A 15 -65.87 -32.33 6.92
C ARG A 15 -64.73 -31.39 6.56
N ALA A 16 -64.06 -30.79 7.54
CA ALA A 16 -62.90 -29.93 7.31
C ALA A 16 -61.68 -30.71 6.78
N ALA A 17 -61.45 -31.93 7.26
CA ALA A 17 -60.39 -32.81 6.77
C ALA A 17 -60.67 -33.34 5.35
N ALA A 18 -61.93 -33.65 5.05
CA ALA A 18 -62.35 -34.03 3.69
C ALA A 18 -62.16 -32.85 2.71
N ALA A 19 -62.55 -31.63 3.09
CA ALA A 19 -62.33 -30.45 2.27
C ALA A 19 -60.83 -30.13 2.06
N ALA A 20 -59.99 -30.36 3.07
CA ALA A 20 -58.54 -30.18 2.97
C ALA A 20 -57.83 -31.26 2.13
N ALA A 21 -58.46 -32.42 1.89
CA ALA A 21 -57.90 -33.47 1.05
C ALA A 21 -57.96 -33.11 -0.44
N ASP A 22 -59.00 -32.34 -0.80
CA ASP A 22 -59.29 -31.88 -2.15
C ASP A 22 -58.59 -30.55 -2.50
N ASP A 23 -57.84 -29.95 -1.55
CA ASP A 23 -57.15 -28.66 -1.69
C ASP A 23 -55.63 -28.81 -1.45
N ASP A 24 -54.82 -28.55 -2.47
CA ASP A 24 -53.37 -28.74 -2.46
C ASP A 24 -52.65 -27.87 -1.40
N ASP A 25 -53.16 -26.68 -1.10
CA ASP A 25 -52.55 -25.76 -0.13
C ASP A 25 -52.82 -26.24 1.32
N LEU A 26 -53.89 -27.01 1.53
CA LEU A 26 -54.33 -27.49 2.84
C LEU A 26 -53.89 -28.92 3.16
N ARG A 27 -53.38 -29.68 2.18
CA ARG A 27 -52.85 -31.05 2.37
C ARG A 27 -51.72 -31.16 3.38
N SER A 28 -50.95 -30.09 3.57
CA SER A 28 -49.86 -30.04 4.56
C SER A 28 -50.36 -30.16 6.01
N VAL A 29 -51.61 -29.78 6.28
CA VAL A 29 -52.23 -29.76 7.62
C VAL A 29 -53.04 -31.03 7.91
N LEU A 30 -53.27 -31.86 6.88
CA LEU A 30 -54.03 -33.12 6.98
C LEU A 30 -53.52 -34.08 8.06
N PRO A 31 -52.20 -34.33 8.21
CA PRO A 31 -51.69 -35.25 9.23
C PRO A 31 -52.08 -34.84 10.65
N SER A 32 -52.04 -33.53 10.95
CA SER A 32 -52.44 -32.98 12.24
C SER A 32 -53.94 -33.08 12.47
N LEU A 33 -54.76 -32.86 11.43
CA LEU A 33 -56.23 -33.01 11.50
C LEU A 33 -56.65 -34.47 11.71
N VAL A 34 -55.99 -35.41 11.03
CA VAL A 34 -56.21 -36.86 11.17
C VAL A 34 -55.84 -37.32 12.58
N GLY A 35 -54.71 -36.86 13.13
CA GLY A 35 -54.31 -37.16 14.51
C GLY A 35 -55.35 -36.73 15.56
N VAL A 36 -56.03 -35.59 15.34
CA VAL A 36 -57.08 -35.08 16.24
C VAL A 36 -58.41 -35.82 16.05
N ALA A 37 -58.81 -36.07 14.80
CA ALA A 37 -60.10 -36.71 14.48
C ALA A 37 -60.13 -38.24 14.75
N TRP A 38 -58.99 -38.92 14.64
CA TRP A 38 -58.90 -40.39 14.78
C TRP A 38 -59.25 -40.88 16.20
N ARG A 39 -59.15 -40.02 17.21
CA ARG A 39 -59.61 -40.33 18.58
C ARG A 39 -61.14 -40.51 18.68
N GLY A 40 -61.92 -40.14 17.66
CA GLY A 40 -63.39 -40.09 17.71
C GLY A 40 -64.18 -41.06 16.83
N ARG A 41 -63.54 -41.90 15.99
CA ARG A 41 -64.18 -42.82 15.00
C ARG A 41 -65.19 -42.16 14.05
N SER A 42 -64.81 -41.08 13.36
CA SER A 42 -65.66 -40.50 12.30
C SER A 42 -65.55 -41.30 10.99
N ARG A 43 -66.67 -41.74 10.43
CA ARG A 43 -66.74 -42.43 9.11
C ARG A 43 -66.27 -41.55 7.96
N LEU A 44 -66.53 -40.24 8.04
CA LEU A 44 -66.15 -39.26 7.02
C LEU A 44 -64.62 -39.09 6.90
N LEU A 45 -63.87 -39.39 7.96
CA LEU A 45 -62.41 -39.37 7.96
C LEU A 45 -61.83 -40.56 7.17
N ALA A 46 -62.47 -41.73 7.23
CA ALA A 46 -62.06 -42.90 6.46
C ALA A 46 -62.27 -42.68 4.96
N ASP A 47 -63.36 -42.03 4.57
CA ASP A 47 -63.63 -41.67 3.17
C ASP A 47 -62.66 -40.60 2.65
N ALA A 48 -62.23 -39.65 3.50
CA ALA A 48 -61.21 -38.67 3.15
C ALA A 48 -59.82 -39.32 2.95
N LEU A 49 -59.44 -40.26 3.81
CA LEU A 49 -58.18 -41.01 3.69
C LEU A 49 -58.13 -41.94 2.48
N GLY A 50 -59.27 -42.52 2.09
CA GLY A 50 -59.39 -43.31 0.87
C GLY A 50 -59.14 -42.52 -0.42
N ARG A 51 -59.44 -41.21 -0.43
CA ARG A 51 -59.21 -40.32 -1.60
C ARG A 51 -57.77 -39.85 -1.72
N VAL A 52 -57.00 -39.87 -0.63
CA VAL A 52 -55.59 -39.45 -0.56
C VAL A 52 -54.62 -40.59 -0.93
N ALA A 53 -55.11 -41.83 -1.09
CA ALA A 53 -54.33 -43.05 -1.28
C ALA A 53 -53.48 -43.14 -2.57
N GLY A 54 -53.48 -42.11 -3.42
CA GLY A 54 -52.59 -42.00 -4.60
C GLY A 54 -51.16 -41.53 -4.29
N ASP A 55 -50.90 -40.96 -3.10
CA ASP A 55 -49.57 -40.43 -2.73
C ASP A 55 -48.90 -41.28 -1.63
N ALA A 56 -47.87 -42.03 -2.04
CA ALA A 56 -47.09 -42.94 -1.21
C ALA A 56 -46.42 -42.25 0.01
N ASN A 57 -45.95 -41.02 -0.14
CA ASN A 57 -45.30 -40.28 0.94
C ASN A 57 -46.31 -39.80 1.97
N LEU A 58 -47.50 -39.40 1.52
CA LEU A 58 -48.58 -38.95 2.39
C LEU A 58 -49.21 -40.14 3.15
N ALA A 59 -49.35 -41.30 2.50
CA ALA A 59 -49.78 -42.54 3.12
C ALA A 59 -48.82 -43.02 4.22
N ALA A 60 -47.50 -42.98 3.97
CA ALA A 60 -46.48 -43.32 4.97
C ALA A 60 -46.54 -42.37 6.19
N ARG A 61 -46.70 -41.06 5.96
CA ARG A 61 -46.83 -40.04 7.02
C ARG A 61 -48.07 -40.24 7.89
N VAL A 62 -49.19 -40.64 7.30
CA VAL A 62 -50.44 -40.91 8.03
C VAL A 62 -50.36 -42.20 8.85
N LEU A 63 -49.73 -43.25 8.32
CA LEU A 63 -49.60 -44.55 9.00
C LEU A 63 -48.63 -44.51 10.18
N LEU A 64 -47.56 -43.70 10.09
CA LEU A 64 -46.57 -43.51 11.17
C LEU A 64 -47.12 -42.69 12.36
N ALA A 65 -48.24 -41.97 12.21
CA ALA A 65 -48.88 -41.22 13.29
C ALA A 65 -49.83 -42.08 14.17
N VAL A 66 -50.00 -43.37 13.86
CA VAL A 66 -50.88 -44.29 14.60
C VAL A 66 -50.07 -45.03 15.68
N PRO A 67 -50.44 -44.97 16.97
CA PRO A 67 -49.68 -45.60 18.05
C PRO A 67 -49.53 -47.13 17.90
N ALA A 68 -48.32 -47.63 18.21
CA ALA A 68 -47.84 -49.00 18.03
C ALA A 68 -48.64 -50.14 18.72
N SER A 69 -49.61 -49.81 19.59
CA SER A 69 -50.33 -50.81 20.40
C SER A 69 -51.33 -51.67 19.62
N ARG A 70 -51.48 -51.48 18.30
CA ARG A 70 -52.33 -52.35 17.44
C ARG A 70 -51.68 -52.93 16.18
N GLN A 71 -50.41 -52.67 15.87
CA GLN A 71 -49.71 -53.31 14.74
C GLN A 71 -49.22 -54.75 15.03
N ARG A 72 -49.42 -55.26 16.26
CA ARG A 72 -48.94 -56.57 16.72
C ARG A 72 -49.69 -57.82 16.19
N ARG A 73 -50.45 -57.76 15.11
CA ARG A 73 -51.13 -58.96 14.56
C ARG A 73 -50.93 -59.12 13.06
N ARG A 74 -49.76 -59.64 12.67
CA ARG A 74 -49.54 -60.73 11.70
C ARG A 74 -48.02 -60.89 11.48
N ARG A 75 -47.37 -61.73 12.29
CA ARG A 75 -46.03 -62.25 11.96
C ARG A 75 -46.21 -63.55 11.18
N ALA A 76 -45.98 -63.49 9.87
CA ALA A 76 -45.70 -64.66 9.04
C ALA A 76 -44.49 -64.30 8.18
N ALA A 77 -43.54 -65.23 8.06
CA ALA A 77 -42.32 -65.06 7.27
C ALA A 77 -42.69 -64.67 5.83
N CYS A 78 -42.25 -63.49 5.37
CA CYS A 78 -42.49 -63.00 4.02
C CYS A 78 -41.30 -63.42 3.14
N SER A 79 -41.55 -64.17 2.07
CA SER A 79 -40.53 -64.46 1.05
C SER A 79 -40.17 -63.20 0.24
N VAL A 80 -39.00 -63.15 -0.39
CA VAL A 80 -38.60 -62.02 -1.27
C VAL A 80 -39.66 -61.73 -2.34
N ALA A 81 -40.28 -62.77 -2.90
CA ALA A 81 -41.34 -62.64 -3.90
C ALA A 81 -42.64 -62.06 -3.31
N GLU A 82 -42.97 -62.37 -2.05
CA GLU A 82 -44.12 -61.79 -1.35
C GLU A 82 -43.84 -60.35 -0.93
N TYR A 83 -42.62 -60.05 -0.51
CA TYR A 83 -42.17 -58.68 -0.20
C TYR A 83 -42.30 -57.79 -1.44
N SER A 84 -41.76 -58.19 -2.58
CA SER A 84 -41.84 -57.40 -3.83
C SER A 84 -43.27 -57.20 -4.35
N ARG A 85 -44.22 -58.07 -3.98
CA ARG A 85 -45.64 -57.97 -4.36
C ARG A 85 -46.47 -57.18 -3.34
N ALA A 86 -45.94 -56.93 -2.16
CA ALA A 86 -46.64 -56.19 -1.11
C ALA A 86 -46.73 -54.69 -1.44
N SER A 87 -47.77 -54.04 -0.92
CA SER A 87 -47.92 -52.59 -1.08
C SER A 87 -46.72 -51.87 -0.45
N LEU A 88 -46.38 -50.67 -0.94
CA LEU A 88 -45.27 -49.91 -0.35
C LEU A 88 -45.44 -49.69 1.18
N PRO A 89 -46.64 -49.36 1.69
CA PRO A 89 -46.88 -49.30 3.13
C PRO A 89 -46.58 -50.59 3.88
N ASP A 90 -46.97 -51.74 3.32
CA ASP A 90 -46.71 -53.05 3.93
C ASP A 90 -45.22 -53.41 3.90
N ARG A 91 -44.51 -53.05 2.81
CA ARG A 91 -43.05 -53.21 2.71
C ARG A 91 -42.31 -52.34 3.71
N VAL A 92 -42.71 -51.08 3.88
CA VAL A 92 -42.12 -50.16 4.86
C VAL A 92 -42.38 -50.63 6.28
N ALA A 93 -43.61 -51.02 6.62
CA ALA A 93 -43.96 -51.57 7.93
C ALA A 93 -43.21 -52.88 8.22
N TYR A 94 -43.00 -53.71 7.20
CA TYR A 94 -42.21 -54.92 7.30
C TYR A 94 -40.73 -54.61 7.58
N VAL A 95 -40.09 -53.75 6.78
CA VAL A 95 -38.68 -53.35 6.98
C VAL A 95 -38.47 -52.74 8.37
N LEU A 96 -39.36 -51.85 8.82
CA LEU A 96 -39.25 -51.25 10.15
C LEU A 96 -39.49 -52.27 11.28
N GLY A 97 -40.44 -53.19 11.12
CA GLY A 97 -40.69 -54.24 12.10
C GLY A 97 -39.58 -55.29 12.20
N GLU A 98 -38.83 -55.49 11.11
CA GLU A 98 -37.64 -56.34 11.05
C GLU A 98 -36.40 -55.66 11.67
N LEU A 99 -36.28 -54.34 11.52
CA LEU A 99 -35.21 -53.55 12.13
C LEU A 99 -35.33 -53.46 13.67
N GLU A 100 -36.53 -53.65 14.23
CA GLU A 100 -36.79 -53.67 15.68
C GLU A 100 -36.67 -55.08 16.32
N GLY A 101 -36.38 -56.14 15.56
CA GLY A 101 -36.33 -57.52 16.06
C GLY A 101 -35.04 -58.28 15.69
N ASP A 102 -34.73 -59.35 16.46
CA ASP A 102 -33.55 -60.21 16.26
C ASP A 102 -33.66 -61.22 15.07
N GLY A 103 -34.36 -60.89 13.98
CA GLY A 103 -34.24 -61.64 12.70
C GLY A 103 -35.44 -61.55 11.74
N PRO A 104 -35.28 -61.92 10.43
CA PRO A 104 -34.20 -62.71 9.83
C PRO A 104 -33.29 -61.98 8.81
N ALA A 105 -32.00 -62.30 8.88
CA ALA A 105 -30.90 -61.83 8.03
C ALA A 105 -31.05 -62.02 6.49
N ARG A 106 -32.09 -62.72 6.00
CA ARG A 106 -32.21 -63.13 4.59
C ARG A 106 -32.63 -62.02 3.62
N LEU A 107 -33.46 -61.07 4.08
CA LEU A 107 -33.96 -59.98 3.22
C LEU A 107 -32.93 -58.84 3.13
N LEU A 108 -32.27 -58.53 4.25
CA LEU A 108 -31.17 -57.57 4.34
C LEU A 108 -29.89 -58.05 3.62
N SER A 109 -29.72 -59.36 3.40
CA SER A 109 -28.59 -59.91 2.64
C SER A 109 -28.81 -59.94 1.12
N ALA A 110 -30.00 -59.61 0.61
CA ALA A 110 -30.31 -59.70 -0.81
C ALA A 110 -29.87 -58.42 -1.56
N PRO A 111 -28.86 -58.48 -2.46
CA PRO A 111 -28.29 -57.29 -3.10
C PRO A 111 -29.30 -56.47 -3.91
N ILE A 112 -30.28 -57.15 -4.51
CA ILE A 112 -31.35 -56.54 -5.31
C ILE A 112 -32.22 -55.60 -4.46
N LEU A 113 -32.34 -55.89 -3.16
CA LEU A 113 -33.16 -55.10 -2.23
C LEU A 113 -32.34 -54.04 -1.49
N HIS A 114 -31.01 -54.03 -1.57
CA HIS A 114 -30.16 -53.06 -0.88
C HIS A 114 -30.48 -51.61 -1.24
N ARG A 115 -30.77 -51.32 -2.51
CA ARG A 115 -31.19 -49.98 -2.95
C ARG A 115 -32.55 -49.55 -2.42
N GLU A 116 -33.52 -50.47 -2.40
CA GLU A 116 -34.86 -50.17 -1.89
C GLU A 116 -34.85 -50.01 -0.36
N ILE A 117 -34.13 -50.90 0.34
CA ILE A 117 -33.98 -50.87 1.79
C ILE A 117 -33.19 -49.64 2.22
N SER A 118 -32.07 -49.32 1.57
CA SER A 118 -31.30 -48.11 1.87
C SER A 118 -32.11 -46.83 1.62
N PHE A 119 -32.96 -46.80 0.60
CA PHE A 119 -33.87 -45.66 0.36
C PHE A 119 -34.92 -45.52 1.48
N ILE A 120 -35.55 -46.62 1.88
CA ILE A 120 -36.54 -46.65 2.98
C ILE A 120 -35.88 -46.24 4.30
N VAL A 121 -34.71 -46.79 4.61
CA VAL A 121 -33.96 -46.49 5.84
C VAL A 121 -33.44 -45.06 5.82
N ALA A 122 -32.89 -44.58 4.71
CA ALA A 122 -32.47 -43.18 4.60
C ALA A 122 -33.65 -42.21 4.77
N GLY A 123 -34.82 -42.52 4.23
CA GLY A 123 -36.05 -41.75 4.47
C GLY A 123 -36.40 -41.69 5.96
N ALA A 124 -36.38 -42.84 6.64
CA ALA A 124 -36.63 -42.90 8.09
C ALA A 124 -35.60 -42.09 8.90
N VAL A 125 -34.31 -42.20 8.59
CA VAL A 125 -33.25 -41.51 9.33
C VAL A 125 -33.21 -40.01 9.00
N ASN A 126 -33.61 -39.59 7.80
CA ASN A 126 -33.65 -38.17 7.41
C ASN A 126 -34.86 -37.43 8.01
N ASP A 127 -35.99 -38.10 8.20
CA ASP A 127 -37.25 -37.44 8.60
C ASP A 127 -37.63 -37.67 10.08
N LEU A 128 -37.04 -38.69 10.72
CA LEU A 128 -37.28 -39.03 12.13
C LEU A 128 -35.99 -38.82 12.94
N ASP A 129 -36.08 -38.07 14.04
CA ASP A 129 -34.99 -37.97 15.04
C ASP A 129 -34.92 -39.28 15.83
N LEU A 130 -34.31 -40.31 15.22
CA LEU A 130 -34.16 -41.62 15.85
C LEU A 130 -33.24 -41.53 17.09
N PRO A 131 -33.61 -42.21 18.19
CA PRO A 131 -32.72 -42.41 19.34
C PRO A 131 -31.36 -42.98 18.90
N ALA A 132 -30.28 -42.61 19.60
CA ALA A 132 -28.92 -43.02 19.26
C ALA A 132 -28.79 -44.55 19.08
N ASP A 133 -29.32 -45.33 20.02
CA ASP A 133 -29.23 -46.80 20.00
C ASP A 133 -29.87 -47.44 18.75
N ALA A 134 -31.00 -46.89 18.29
CA ALA A 134 -31.68 -47.36 17.10
C ALA A 134 -30.89 -47.02 15.83
N ARG A 135 -30.28 -45.84 15.80
CA ARG A 135 -29.43 -45.37 14.71
C ARG A 135 -28.14 -46.19 14.59
N ASP A 136 -27.51 -46.49 15.71
CA ASP A 136 -26.28 -47.30 15.75
C ASP A 136 -26.54 -48.74 15.31
N THR A 137 -27.70 -49.30 15.69
CA THR A 137 -28.14 -50.62 15.22
C THR A 137 -28.36 -50.64 13.70
N LEU A 138 -28.92 -49.56 13.14
CA LEU A 138 -29.10 -49.42 11.69
C LEU A 138 -27.75 -49.32 10.96
N PHE A 139 -26.81 -48.55 11.49
CA PHE A 139 -25.47 -48.43 10.91
C PHE A 139 -24.69 -49.75 10.99
N ALA A 140 -24.76 -50.45 12.12
CA ALA A 140 -24.17 -51.77 12.29
C ALA A 140 -24.70 -52.78 11.26
N ASN A 141 -26.02 -52.79 11.04
CA ASN A 141 -26.63 -53.65 10.03
C ASN A 141 -26.25 -53.24 8.61
N ALA A 142 -26.17 -51.94 8.32
CA ALA A 142 -25.77 -51.44 7.00
C ALA A 142 -24.36 -51.89 6.62
N VAL A 143 -23.42 -51.86 7.57
CA VAL A 143 -22.06 -52.35 7.36
C VAL A 143 -22.02 -53.87 7.26
N ARG A 144 -22.65 -54.57 8.23
CA ARG A 144 -22.68 -56.03 8.28
C ARG A 144 -23.23 -56.68 7.02
N TYR A 145 -24.22 -56.05 6.39
CA TYR A 145 -24.88 -56.56 5.19
C TYR A 145 -24.44 -55.86 3.89
N GLY A 146 -23.46 -54.96 3.95
CA GLY A 146 -22.80 -54.39 2.77
C GLY A 146 -23.59 -53.32 2.00
N TYR A 147 -24.59 -52.67 2.61
CA TYR A 147 -25.38 -51.60 1.99
C TYR A 147 -25.11 -50.21 2.55
N ALA A 148 -24.07 -50.04 3.37
CA ALA A 148 -23.69 -48.76 3.97
C ALA A 148 -23.38 -47.66 2.93
N GLN A 149 -22.83 -48.01 1.78
CA GLN A 149 -22.57 -47.06 0.69
C GLN A 149 -23.87 -46.53 0.07
N ASP A 150 -24.82 -47.43 -0.22
CA ASP A 150 -26.14 -47.06 -0.73
C ASP A 150 -26.94 -46.27 0.32
N LEU A 151 -26.80 -46.61 1.60
CA LEU A 151 -27.39 -45.84 2.70
C LEU A 151 -26.81 -44.42 2.75
N TYR A 152 -25.48 -44.28 2.70
CA TYR A 152 -24.80 -42.99 2.69
C TYR A 152 -25.24 -42.12 1.50
N ALA A 153 -25.31 -42.70 0.29
CA ALA A 153 -25.74 -41.99 -0.92
C ALA A 153 -27.18 -41.47 -0.86
N ASN A 154 -28.05 -42.11 -0.06
CA ASN A 154 -29.46 -41.73 0.09
C ASN A 154 -29.74 -40.80 1.29
N ILE A 155 -28.76 -40.57 2.18
CA ILE A 155 -28.89 -39.63 3.30
C ILE A 155 -28.83 -38.19 2.79
N ARG A 156 -29.87 -37.39 3.06
CA ARG A 156 -29.99 -35.99 2.61
C ARG A 156 -29.46 -34.99 3.64
N ARG A 157 -29.50 -35.33 4.94
CA ARG A 157 -29.00 -34.47 6.02
C ARG A 157 -27.49 -34.65 6.22
N SER A 158 -26.73 -33.55 6.20
CA SER A 158 -25.28 -33.54 6.41
C SER A 158 -24.87 -34.16 7.75
N ASP A 159 -25.67 -33.93 8.78
CA ASP A 159 -25.35 -34.32 10.16
C ASP A 159 -25.50 -35.83 10.35
N THR A 160 -26.46 -36.43 9.65
CA THR A 160 -26.68 -37.88 9.62
C THR A 160 -25.56 -38.59 8.86
N ALA A 161 -25.11 -38.02 7.74
CA ALA A 161 -23.96 -38.54 6.99
C ALA A 161 -22.69 -38.47 7.86
N ALA A 162 -22.49 -37.38 8.61
CA ALA A 162 -21.40 -37.26 9.55
C ALA A 162 -21.49 -38.26 10.72
N ALA A 163 -22.71 -38.54 11.21
CA ALA A 163 -22.94 -39.54 12.26
C ALA A 163 -22.59 -40.97 11.79
N LEU A 164 -22.94 -41.34 10.55
CA LEU A 164 -22.55 -42.63 9.96
C LEU A 164 -21.03 -42.75 9.82
N ILE A 165 -20.36 -41.69 9.35
CA ILE A 165 -18.88 -41.67 9.26
C ILE A 165 -18.26 -41.77 10.66
N SER A 166 -18.80 -41.05 11.66
CA SER A 166 -18.31 -41.12 13.05
C SER A 166 -18.45 -42.53 13.62
N TRP A 167 -19.61 -43.15 13.42
CA TRP A 167 -19.87 -44.52 13.84
C TRP A 167 -18.88 -45.50 13.19
N LEU A 168 -18.64 -45.36 11.88
CA LEU A 168 -17.65 -46.14 11.14
C LEU A 168 -16.23 -45.95 11.71
N CYS A 169 -15.86 -44.73 12.08
CA CYS A 169 -14.55 -44.43 12.66
C CYS A 169 -14.35 -45.07 14.05
N ASP A 170 -15.38 -45.06 14.89
CA ASP A 170 -15.38 -45.68 16.22
C ASP A 170 -15.24 -47.21 16.13
N HIS A 171 -15.88 -47.84 15.14
CA HIS A 171 -15.92 -49.30 14.99
C HIS A 171 -14.81 -49.88 14.11
N ALA A 172 -14.08 -49.03 13.36
CA ALA A 172 -13.00 -49.45 12.48
C ALA A 172 -11.79 -50.09 13.20
N GLN A 173 -11.63 -49.93 14.53
CA GLN A 173 -10.61 -50.68 15.30
C GLN A 173 -10.92 -52.18 15.38
N HIS A 174 -12.20 -52.53 15.38
CA HIS A 174 -12.67 -53.88 15.70
C HIS A 174 -13.21 -54.62 14.48
N ASP A 175 -13.47 -53.91 13.38
CA ASP A 175 -14.06 -54.47 12.17
C ASP A 175 -13.37 -53.93 10.90
N ALA A 176 -12.67 -54.83 10.19
CA ALA A 176 -11.99 -54.52 8.94
C ALA A 176 -12.96 -54.04 7.84
N SER A 177 -14.22 -54.47 7.90
CA SER A 177 -15.24 -54.04 6.93
C SER A 177 -15.59 -52.55 7.08
N SER A 178 -15.50 -52.00 8.30
CA SER A 178 -15.73 -50.57 8.55
C SER A 178 -14.61 -49.70 7.96
N SER A 179 -13.35 -50.14 8.07
CA SER A 179 -12.22 -49.47 7.41
C SER A 179 -12.33 -49.51 5.88
N GLY A 180 -12.69 -50.67 5.31
CA GLY A 180 -12.95 -50.81 3.86
C GLY A 180 -14.08 -49.89 3.38
N THR A 181 -15.13 -49.76 4.17
CA THR A 181 -16.27 -48.88 3.86
C THR A 181 -15.87 -47.41 3.91
N LEU A 182 -15.03 -46.98 4.85
CA LEU A 182 -14.52 -45.60 4.89
C LEU A 182 -13.73 -45.23 3.63
N PHE A 183 -12.93 -46.15 3.07
CA PHE A 183 -12.24 -45.93 1.80
C PHE A 183 -13.20 -45.86 0.62
N GLN A 184 -14.19 -46.75 0.57
CA GLN A 184 -15.23 -46.71 -0.47
C GLN A 184 -16.01 -45.40 -0.43
N LEU A 185 -16.37 -44.90 0.75
CA LEU A 185 -17.03 -43.61 0.92
C LEU A 185 -16.13 -42.44 0.49
N ALA A 186 -14.84 -42.48 0.82
CA ALA A 186 -13.89 -41.46 0.37
C ALA A 186 -13.70 -41.45 -1.15
N SER A 187 -13.89 -42.59 -1.84
CA SER A 187 -13.77 -42.69 -3.30
C SER A 187 -14.98 -42.18 -4.09
N LEU A 188 -16.11 -41.89 -3.42
CA LEU A 188 -17.36 -41.46 -4.09
C LEU A 188 -17.27 -40.05 -4.68
N SER A 189 -16.70 -39.11 -3.93
CA SER A 189 -16.52 -37.72 -4.35
C SER A 189 -15.46 -37.02 -3.49
N GLU A 190 -14.88 -35.92 -3.99
CA GLU A 190 -13.91 -35.11 -3.23
C GLU A 190 -14.53 -34.55 -1.93
N LEU A 191 -15.81 -34.19 -1.96
CA LEU A 191 -16.54 -33.69 -0.79
C LEU A 191 -16.66 -34.77 0.30
N ASP A 192 -16.92 -36.02 -0.09
CA ASP A 192 -17.06 -37.16 0.81
C ASP A 192 -15.70 -37.57 1.40
N ALA A 193 -14.66 -37.54 0.57
CA ALA A 193 -13.27 -37.70 1.01
C ALA A 193 -12.90 -36.68 2.10
N ARG A 194 -13.26 -35.40 1.92
CA ARG A 194 -13.07 -34.33 2.93
C ARG A 194 -13.90 -34.55 4.21
N ARG A 195 -15.07 -35.19 4.12
CA ARG A 195 -15.91 -35.51 5.28
C ARG A 195 -15.34 -36.69 6.08
N VAL A 196 -14.99 -37.77 5.38
CA VAL A 196 -14.31 -38.94 5.97
C VAL A 196 -13.04 -38.52 6.68
N ARG A 197 -12.21 -37.70 6.02
CA ARG A 197 -10.97 -37.17 6.60
C ARG A 197 -11.22 -36.36 7.88
N ARG A 198 -12.16 -35.41 7.86
CA ARG A 198 -12.46 -34.54 9.02
C ARG A 198 -12.86 -35.32 10.27
N VAL A 199 -13.62 -36.40 10.08
CA VAL A 199 -14.06 -37.24 11.20
C VAL A 199 -12.94 -38.18 11.64
N ALA A 200 -12.27 -38.85 10.69
CA ALA A 200 -11.17 -39.78 10.97
C ALA A 200 -9.97 -39.12 11.66
N CYS A 201 -9.68 -37.84 11.43
CA CYS A 201 -8.62 -37.09 12.11
C CYS A 201 -8.76 -37.05 13.65
N ARG A 202 -9.96 -37.30 14.20
CA ARG A 202 -10.20 -37.35 15.65
C ARG A 202 -9.75 -38.69 16.28
N HIS A 203 -9.39 -39.67 15.47
CA HIS A 203 -9.13 -41.04 15.88
C HIS A 203 -7.70 -41.47 15.53
N MET A 204 -6.84 -41.63 16.55
CA MET A 204 -5.41 -41.95 16.36
C MET A 204 -5.15 -43.24 15.56
N HIS A 205 -6.00 -44.27 15.73
CA HIS A 205 -5.86 -45.55 15.05
C HIS A 205 -6.17 -45.51 13.55
N LEU A 206 -6.80 -44.44 13.07
CA LEU A 206 -7.16 -44.25 11.65
C LEU A 206 -6.13 -43.42 10.88
N ALA A 207 -4.90 -43.27 11.40
CA ALA A 207 -3.85 -42.52 10.74
C ALA A 207 -3.59 -42.98 9.29
N ASP A 208 -3.64 -44.29 9.01
CA ASP A 208 -3.47 -44.84 7.65
C ASP A 208 -4.63 -44.44 6.71
N VAL A 209 -5.87 -44.45 7.23
CA VAL A 209 -7.06 -44.00 6.48
C VAL A 209 -6.96 -42.50 6.17
N VAL A 210 -6.59 -41.69 7.17
CA VAL A 210 -6.41 -40.24 7.01
C VAL A 210 -5.32 -39.94 5.98
N LEU A 211 -4.17 -40.62 6.03
CA LEU A 211 -3.06 -40.37 5.12
C LEU A 211 -3.38 -40.77 3.69
N ARG A 212 -3.94 -41.97 3.45
CA ARG A 212 -4.32 -42.43 2.10
C ARG A 212 -5.41 -41.56 1.48
N VAL A 213 -6.48 -41.29 2.22
CA VAL A 213 -7.55 -40.40 1.76
C VAL A 213 -7.00 -39.00 1.47
N SER A 214 -6.05 -38.51 2.27
CA SER A 214 -5.42 -37.21 2.00
C SER A 214 -4.51 -37.21 0.77
N CYS A 215 -3.85 -38.33 0.45
CA CYS A 215 -3.06 -38.50 -0.78
C CYS A 215 -3.95 -38.58 -2.04
N ASP A 216 -5.17 -39.12 -1.92
CA ASP A 216 -6.12 -39.23 -3.03
C ASP A 216 -6.83 -37.89 -3.36
N ILE A 217 -7.00 -37.01 -2.36
CA ILE A 217 -7.66 -35.69 -2.51
C ILE A 217 -6.74 -34.62 -3.14
N VAL A 218 -5.49 -34.92 -3.48
CA VAL A 218 -4.50 -33.91 -3.88
C VAL A 218 -4.77 -33.35 -5.28
N GLY A 219 -5.72 -32.42 -5.34
CA GLY A 219 -5.92 -31.44 -6.41
C GLY A 219 -5.70 -29.99 -5.96
N ASP A 220 -5.83 -29.66 -4.66
CA ASP A 220 -5.61 -28.28 -4.15
C ASP A 220 -5.33 -28.14 -2.62
N GLU A 221 -5.30 -29.24 -1.85
CA GLU A 221 -5.27 -29.17 -0.36
C GLU A 221 -3.93 -29.55 0.30
N HIS A 222 -2.80 -29.23 -0.35
CA HIS A 222 -1.46 -29.41 0.22
C HIS A 222 -1.24 -28.60 1.51
N VAL A 223 -2.00 -27.51 1.70
CA VAL A 223 -2.02 -26.69 2.92
C VAL A 223 -2.54 -27.45 4.14
N TYR A 224 -3.50 -28.36 3.95
CA TYR A 224 -4.09 -29.12 5.06
C TYR A 224 -3.13 -30.21 5.55
N LEU A 225 -2.53 -30.98 4.64
CA LEU A 225 -1.47 -31.93 4.98
C LEU A 225 -0.27 -31.21 5.62
N ALA A 226 0.14 -30.07 5.09
CA ALA A 226 1.17 -29.23 5.70
C ALA A 226 0.81 -28.80 7.13
N SER A 227 -0.45 -28.41 7.38
CA SER A 227 -0.91 -28.02 8.73
C SER A 227 -0.89 -29.19 9.72
N ILE A 228 -1.24 -30.40 9.26
CA ILE A 228 -1.17 -31.63 10.08
C ILE A 228 0.29 -31.97 10.41
N LEU A 229 1.17 -31.92 9.41
CA LEU A 229 2.57 -32.31 9.56
C LEU A 229 3.39 -31.28 10.35
N THR A 230 3.02 -30.00 10.31
CA THR A 230 3.67 -28.94 11.10
C THR A 230 3.27 -28.97 12.57
N ASP A 231 2.04 -29.39 12.89
CA ASP A 231 1.61 -29.62 14.27
C ASP A 231 2.16 -30.95 14.80
N ARG A 232 3.28 -30.86 15.53
CA ARG A 232 3.92 -32.01 16.18
C ARG A 232 3.04 -32.75 17.18
N SER A 233 1.95 -32.14 17.64
CA SER A 233 0.99 -32.74 18.56
C SER A 233 -0.18 -33.41 17.85
N HIS A 234 -0.29 -33.28 16.52
CA HIS A 234 -1.39 -33.85 15.77
C HIS A 234 -1.41 -35.38 15.88
N PRO A 235 -2.57 -36.01 16.16
CA PRO A 235 -2.74 -37.47 16.33
C PRO A 235 -2.04 -38.32 15.26
N THR A 236 -2.12 -37.89 14.00
CA THR A 236 -1.49 -38.54 12.84
C THR A 236 0.05 -38.49 12.90
N VAL A 237 0.63 -37.37 13.33
CA VAL A 237 2.10 -37.21 13.46
C VAL A 237 2.63 -38.01 14.64
N VAL A 238 1.89 -38.04 15.75
CA VAL A 238 2.21 -38.88 16.91
C VAL A 238 2.17 -40.37 16.53
N ALA A 239 1.16 -40.80 15.75
CA ALA A 239 1.06 -42.17 15.25
C ALA A 239 2.20 -42.54 14.29
N MET A 240 2.58 -41.65 13.36
CA MET A 240 3.71 -41.87 12.45
C MET A 240 5.06 -41.98 13.18
N ARG A 241 5.23 -41.26 14.29
CA ARG A 241 6.43 -41.39 15.15
C ARG A 241 6.46 -42.69 15.95
N GLY A 242 5.29 -43.22 16.30
CA GLY A 242 5.15 -44.47 17.07
C GLY A 242 5.27 -45.74 16.22
N ASP A 243 4.88 -45.70 14.94
CA ASP A 243 4.98 -46.82 14.00
C ASP A 243 5.62 -46.38 12.66
N PRO A 244 6.94 -46.56 12.48
CA PRO A 244 7.62 -46.23 11.23
C PRO A 244 7.13 -47.08 10.03
N GLY A 245 6.49 -48.22 10.28
CA GLY A 245 5.87 -49.06 9.24
C GLY A 245 4.64 -48.42 8.59
N LEU A 246 4.04 -47.42 9.22
CA LEU A 246 2.89 -46.68 8.71
C LEU A 246 3.30 -45.77 7.54
N LEU A 247 4.50 -45.20 7.59
CA LEU A 247 5.05 -44.41 6.47
C LEU A 247 5.45 -45.30 5.29
N ALA A 248 6.02 -46.49 5.55
CA ALA A 248 6.39 -47.46 4.52
C ALA A 248 5.20 -47.88 3.63
N ARG A 249 3.97 -47.81 4.15
CA ARG A 249 2.73 -48.09 3.40
C ARG A 249 2.29 -46.92 2.51
N VAL A 250 2.75 -45.70 2.77
CA VAL A 250 2.39 -44.47 2.04
C VAL A 250 3.45 -44.10 1.00
N LEU A 251 4.71 -44.49 1.21
CA LEU A 251 5.82 -44.25 0.27
C LEU A 251 5.56 -44.71 -1.19
N PRO A 252 4.90 -45.85 -1.46
CA PRO A 252 4.58 -46.26 -2.83
C PRO A 252 3.64 -45.28 -3.56
N ALA A 253 2.65 -44.72 -2.86
CA ALA A 253 1.71 -43.75 -3.43
C ALA A 253 2.39 -42.40 -3.73
N ILE A 254 3.30 -41.97 -2.85
CA ILE A 254 4.14 -40.78 -3.08
C ILE A 254 5.06 -41.01 -4.30
N ARG A 255 5.66 -42.20 -4.41
CA ARG A 255 6.54 -42.57 -5.54
C ARG A 255 5.82 -42.54 -6.88
N GLU A 256 4.61 -43.09 -6.95
CA GLU A 256 3.79 -43.09 -8.16
C GLU A 256 3.46 -41.65 -8.59
N ARG A 257 3.14 -40.76 -7.64
CA ARG A 257 2.83 -39.34 -7.93
C ARG A 257 4.05 -38.50 -8.31
N LEU A 258 5.25 -38.80 -7.81
CA LEU A 258 6.49 -38.14 -8.25
C LEU A 258 6.77 -38.31 -9.76
N GLN A 259 6.17 -39.31 -10.40
CA GLN A 259 6.27 -39.57 -11.84
C GLN A 259 5.16 -38.89 -12.66
N THR A 260 4.25 -38.13 -12.03
CA THR A 260 3.13 -37.45 -12.67
C THR A 260 3.32 -35.93 -12.74
N ALA A 261 2.39 -35.21 -13.35
CA ALA A 261 2.41 -33.73 -13.43
C ALA A 261 2.36 -33.03 -12.05
N ASP A 262 2.04 -33.76 -10.97
CA ASP A 262 1.92 -33.26 -9.60
C ASP A 262 3.24 -33.35 -8.78
N ALA A 263 4.37 -33.54 -9.46
CA ALA A 263 5.70 -33.74 -8.87
C ALA A 263 6.04 -32.74 -7.74
N ASN A 264 5.67 -31.47 -7.88
CA ASN A 264 5.93 -30.41 -6.88
C ASN A 264 5.29 -30.69 -5.53
N ILE A 265 4.04 -31.14 -5.55
CA ILE A 265 3.26 -31.37 -4.34
C ILE A 265 3.81 -32.61 -3.62
N ALA A 266 4.12 -33.66 -4.38
CA ALA A 266 4.75 -34.86 -3.85
C ALA A 266 6.12 -34.55 -3.23
N LEU A 267 6.94 -33.69 -3.86
CA LEU A 267 8.24 -33.31 -3.33
C LEU A 267 8.15 -32.48 -2.04
N ARG A 268 7.20 -31.54 -1.94
CA ARG A 268 6.93 -30.78 -0.71
C ARG A 268 6.49 -31.69 0.44
N LEU A 269 5.66 -32.69 0.17
CA LEU A 269 5.24 -33.68 1.16
C LEU A 269 6.43 -34.49 1.67
N VAL A 270 7.31 -34.94 0.77
CA VAL A 270 8.55 -35.65 1.15
C VAL A 270 9.44 -34.76 2.04
N LEU A 271 9.61 -33.49 1.67
CA LEU A 271 10.37 -32.51 2.47
C LEU A 271 9.77 -32.30 3.88
N GLN A 272 8.45 -32.22 4.01
CA GLN A 272 7.78 -32.09 5.32
C GLN A 272 7.92 -33.35 6.18
N VAL A 273 7.85 -34.53 5.56
CA VAL A 273 8.07 -35.82 6.24
C VAL A 273 9.51 -35.91 6.74
N LEU A 274 10.50 -35.59 5.91
CA LEU A 274 11.92 -35.58 6.28
C LEU A 274 12.22 -34.59 7.41
N ALA A 275 11.55 -33.43 7.42
CA ALA A 275 11.72 -32.43 8.47
C ALA A 275 11.14 -32.87 9.82
N THR A 276 10.21 -33.83 9.84
CA THR A 276 9.44 -34.23 11.03
C THR A 276 9.86 -35.58 11.62
N VAL A 277 10.34 -36.49 10.77
CA VAL A 277 10.79 -37.85 11.13
C VAL A 277 12.09 -38.18 10.37
N PRO A 278 13.19 -38.52 11.05
CA PRO A 278 14.42 -38.96 10.40
C PRO A 278 14.21 -40.36 9.81
N ILE A 279 14.16 -40.46 8.48
CA ILE A 279 13.89 -41.71 7.76
C ILE A 279 14.92 -41.86 6.65
N ASP A 280 15.49 -43.05 6.55
CA ASP A 280 16.30 -43.44 5.39
C ASP A 280 15.37 -43.68 4.19
N LEU A 281 15.47 -42.81 3.20
CA LEU A 281 14.73 -42.98 1.95
C LEU A 281 15.39 -44.08 1.10
N ASP A 282 14.56 -44.89 0.45
CA ASP A 282 15.03 -45.86 -0.55
C ASP A 282 15.70 -45.13 -1.73
N ARG A 283 16.77 -45.71 -2.27
CA ARG A 283 17.55 -45.18 -3.42
C ARG A 283 16.66 -44.90 -4.62
N ASP A 284 15.66 -45.72 -4.83
CA ASP A 284 14.70 -45.57 -5.91
C ASP A 284 13.83 -44.32 -5.76
N LEU A 285 13.41 -44.00 -4.55
CA LEU A 285 12.61 -42.81 -4.25
C LEU A 285 13.46 -41.55 -4.37
N VAL A 286 14.73 -41.62 -3.93
CA VAL A 286 15.72 -40.56 -4.11
C VAL A 286 15.98 -40.29 -5.59
N ALA A 287 16.13 -41.34 -6.40
CA ALA A 287 16.30 -41.21 -7.85
C ALA A 287 15.03 -40.63 -8.52
N ALA A 288 13.85 -41.09 -8.14
CA ALA A 288 12.58 -40.58 -8.66
C ALA A 288 12.40 -39.09 -8.34
N ALA A 289 12.64 -38.69 -7.08
CA ALA A 289 12.58 -37.31 -6.63
C ALA A 289 13.62 -36.39 -7.31
N ALA A 290 14.84 -36.90 -7.54
CA ALA A 290 15.88 -36.17 -8.27
C ALA A 290 15.59 -36.02 -9.78
N SER A 291 14.81 -36.94 -10.36
CA SER A 291 14.42 -36.93 -11.78
C SER A 291 13.10 -36.19 -12.06
N ALA A 292 12.35 -35.85 -11.02
CA ALA A 292 11.04 -35.22 -11.16
C ALA A 292 11.20 -33.83 -11.78
N ASN A 293 10.35 -33.50 -12.78
CA ASN A 293 10.24 -32.16 -13.38
C ASN A 293 9.57 -31.16 -12.41
N ALA A 294 10.07 -31.09 -11.18
CA ALA A 294 9.59 -30.19 -10.16
C ALA A 294 10.11 -28.76 -10.39
N SER A 295 9.42 -27.75 -9.85
CA SER A 295 9.92 -26.39 -9.72
C SER A 295 11.27 -26.43 -8.99
N CYS A 296 12.20 -25.64 -9.51
CA CYS A 296 13.61 -25.71 -9.14
C CYS A 296 13.87 -25.46 -7.64
N ASP A 297 12.93 -24.80 -6.95
CA ASP A 297 13.07 -24.43 -5.53
C ASP A 297 12.92 -25.65 -4.60
N GLU A 298 11.87 -26.44 -4.80
CA GLU A 298 11.62 -27.65 -4.01
C GLU A 298 12.65 -28.72 -4.31
N ALA A 299 13.05 -28.88 -5.57
CA ALA A 299 14.12 -29.79 -5.97
C ALA A 299 15.44 -29.45 -5.28
N LEU A 300 15.79 -28.15 -5.23
CA LEU A 300 16.99 -27.66 -4.54
C LEU A 300 16.93 -27.95 -3.04
N CYS A 301 15.79 -27.69 -2.39
CA CYS A 301 15.60 -28.00 -0.97
C CYS A 301 15.64 -29.50 -0.67
N PHE A 302 15.11 -30.35 -1.56
CA PHE A 302 15.19 -31.81 -1.42
C PHE A 302 16.63 -32.30 -1.52
N MET A 303 17.40 -31.81 -2.49
CA MET A 303 18.83 -32.12 -2.61
C MET A 303 19.63 -31.70 -1.36
N LEU A 304 19.26 -30.58 -0.73
CA LEU A 304 19.90 -30.08 0.50
C LEU A 304 19.43 -30.78 1.79
N ALA A 305 18.33 -31.53 1.74
CA ALA A 305 17.81 -32.32 2.86
C ALA A 305 18.25 -33.79 2.80
N CYS A 306 18.55 -34.31 1.60
CA CYS A 306 18.86 -35.72 1.36
C CYS A 306 20.31 -35.94 0.89
N PRO A 307 21.20 -36.47 1.76
CA PRO A 307 22.63 -36.66 1.43
C PRO A 307 22.93 -37.60 0.27
N GLN A 308 21.97 -38.46 -0.08
CA GLN A 308 22.14 -39.54 -1.05
C GLN A 308 21.69 -39.15 -2.46
N ALA A 309 21.14 -37.94 -2.66
CA ALA A 309 20.63 -37.49 -3.95
C ALA A 309 21.77 -37.05 -4.89
N PRO A 310 21.81 -37.53 -6.15
CA PRO A 310 22.78 -37.05 -7.13
C PRO A 310 22.48 -35.59 -7.50
N VAL A 311 23.51 -34.72 -7.46
CA VAL A 311 23.38 -33.29 -7.79
C VAL A 311 23.32 -33.11 -9.32
N SER A 312 22.11 -32.96 -9.87
CA SER A 312 21.88 -32.60 -11.27
C SER A 312 21.17 -31.24 -11.33
N LEU A 313 21.93 -30.17 -11.60
CA LEU A 313 21.43 -28.79 -11.59
C LEU A 313 20.95 -28.28 -12.96
N GLY A 314 20.80 -29.16 -13.95
CA GLY A 314 20.62 -28.80 -15.37
C GLY A 314 19.49 -27.82 -15.68
N ASN A 315 18.43 -27.78 -14.86
CA ASN A 315 17.27 -26.89 -15.02
C ASN A 315 17.14 -25.80 -13.94
N CYS A 316 18.00 -25.78 -12.91
CA CYS A 316 17.90 -24.87 -11.76
C CYS A 316 18.35 -23.40 -11.94
N PRO A 317 19.16 -22.97 -12.94
CA PRO A 317 19.77 -21.64 -12.92
C PRO A 317 18.81 -20.45 -13.10
N ARG A 318 17.52 -20.69 -13.35
CA ARG A 318 16.48 -19.65 -13.48
C ARG A 318 15.68 -19.38 -12.20
N SER A 319 15.86 -20.18 -11.16
CA SER A 319 15.12 -20.00 -9.91
C SER A 319 15.68 -18.86 -9.08
N LEU A 320 14.78 -18.06 -8.50
CA LEU A 320 15.14 -17.01 -7.54
C LEU A 320 15.80 -17.57 -6.29
N LEU A 321 15.36 -18.75 -5.82
CA LEU A 321 15.98 -19.45 -4.71
C LEU A 321 17.41 -19.88 -5.06
N PHE A 322 17.60 -20.46 -6.25
CA PHE A 322 18.91 -20.86 -6.75
C PHE A 322 19.86 -19.66 -6.81
N GLN A 323 19.42 -18.53 -7.38
CA GLN A 323 20.21 -17.31 -7.41
C GLN A 323 20.53 -16.74 -6.00
N ARG A 324 19.60 -16.85 -5.04
CA ARG A 324 19.84 -16.45 -3.64
C ARG A 324 20.83 -17.38 -2.94
N VAL A 325 20.67 -18.69 -3.09
CA VAL A 325 21.51 -19.73 -2.51
C VAL A 325 22.94 -19.62 -3.05
N THR A 326 23.11 -19.44 -4.36
CA THR A 326 24.44 -19.20 -4.96
C THR A 326 25.09 -17.95 -4.40
N LEU A 327 24.35 -16.84 -4.24
CA LEU A 327 24.89 -15.61 -3.66
C LEU A 327 25.30 -15.78 -2.18
N PHE A 328 24.45 -16.36 -1.33
CA PHE A 328 24.78 -16.62 0.08
C PHE A 328 25.96 -17.59 0.22
N ALA A 329 25.98 -18.65 -0.60
CA ALA A 329 27.04 -19.63 -0.62
C ALA A 329 28.39 -19.02 -1.00
N LEU A 330 28.43 -18.10 -1.97
CA LEU A 330 29.65 -17.40 -2.30
C LEU A 330 30.18 -16.61 -1.07
N VAL A 331 29.30 -16.02 -0.22
CA VAL A 331 29.67 -15.07 0.88
C VAL A 331 30.09 -15.79 2.17
N ASP A 332 29.93 -17.11 2.23
CA ASP A 332 30.17 -17.95 3.42
C ASP A 332 29.23 -17.59 4.61
N GLU A 333 28.04 -17.06 4.33
CA GLU A 333 26.99 -16.77 5.32
C GLU A 333 26.07 -17.98 5.51
N ARG A 334 26.60 -19.02 6.17
CA ARG A 334 25.94 -20.32 6.33
C ARG A 334 24.63 -20.27 7.14
N ASP A 335 24.54 -19.37 8.10
CA ASP A 335 23.35 -19.22 8.97
C ASP A 335 22.17 -18.56 8.24
N GLU A 336 22.46 -17.62 7.33
CA GLU A 336 21.43 -16.97 6.50
C GLU A 336 20.89 -17.91 5.42
N LEU A 337 21.74 -18.81 4.91
CA LEU A 337 21.34 -19.82 3.94
C LEU A 337 20.23 -20.74 4.47
N GLY A 338 20.38 -21.24 5.72
CA GLY A 338 19.37 -22.08 6.36
C GLY A 338 18.03 -21.36 6.54
N LYS A 339 18.07 -20.06 6.86
CA LYS A 339 16.88 -19.22 6.97
C LYS A 339 16.23 -18.96 5.62
N ALA A 340 17.01 -18.60 4.60
CA ALA A 340 16.52 -18.33 3.25
C ALA A 340 15.87 -19.58 2.61
N LEU A 341 16.47 -20.76 2.83
CA LEU A 341 15.90 -22.04 2.42
C LEU A 341 14.61 -22.36 3.17
N SER A 342 14.57 -22.06 4.47
CA SER A 342 13.39 -22.30 5.29
C SER A 342 12.23 -21.36 4.94
N ASP A 343 12.53 -20.09 4.64
CA ASP A 343 11.56 -19.09 4.20
C ASP A 343 10.98 -19.44 2.82
N ALA A 344 11.80 -19.96 1.91
CA ALA A 344 11.38 -20.28 0.54
C ALA A 344 10.38 -21.43 0.45
N VAL A 345 10.54 -22.46 1.28
CA VAL A 345 9.65 -23.63 1.26
C VAL A 345 8.69 -23.63 2.45
N SER A 346 8.76 -22.63 3.33
CA SER A 346 7.99 -22.56 4.59
C SER A 346 8.18 -23.79 5.50
N ILE A 347 9.36 -24.44 5.41
CA ILE A 347 9.72 -25.63 6.19
C ILE A 347 11.07 -25.37 6.83
N THR A 348 11.24 -25.64 8.13
CA THR A 348 12.55 -25.53 8.78
C THR A 348 13.50 -26.60 8.23
N VAL A 349 14.35 -26.25 7.28
CA VAL A 349 15.41 -27.12 6.76
C VAL A 349 16.64 -26.93 7.63
N ARG A 350 17.16 -28.00 8.23
CA ARG A 350 18.49 -28.00 8.87
C ARG A 350 19.51 -28.48 7.84
N PRO A 351 20.22 -27.60 7.13
CA PRO A 351 21.22 -28.04 6.16
C PRO A 351 22.40 -28.70 6.89
N LEU A 352 22.89 -29.83 6.35
CA LEU A 352 24.11 -30.47 6.82
C LEU A 352 25.32 -29.73 6.23
N ALA A 353 26.30 -29.37 7.07
CA ALA A 353 27.47 -28.58 6.66
C ALA A 353 28.24 -29.19 5.47
N SER A 354 28.38 -30.52 5.44
CA SER A 354 29.06 -31.25 4.35
C SER A 354 28.31 -31.21 3.01
N GLN A 355 26.99 -31.01 3.03
CA GLN A 355 26.18 -30.88 1.82
C GLN A 355 26.19 -29.46 1.26
N ILE A 356 26.28 -28.47 2.15
CA ILE A 356 26.55 -27.08 1.74
C ILE A 356 27.85 -27.05 0.93
N ASP A 357 28.90 -27.74 1.39
CA ASP A 357 30.20 -27.80 0.70
C ASP A 357 30.11 -28.55 -0.66
N ALA A 358 29.31 -29.62 -0.76
CA ALA A 358 29.11 -30.38 -1.99
C ALA A 358 28.28 -29.60 -3.03
N VAL A 359 27.21 -28.93 -2.59
CA VAL A 359 26.40 -28.04 -3.43
C VAL A 359 27.22 -26.82 -3.84
N TYR A 360 28.03 -26.26 -2.94
CA TYR A 360 28.99 -25.20 -3.23
C TYR A 360 29.97 -25.62 -4.35
N GLY A 361 30.58 -26.81 -4.24
CA GLY A 361 31.48 -27.34 -5.26
C GLY A 361 30.80 -27.53 -6.63
N ALA A 362 29.55 -28.02 -6.64
CA ALA A 362 28.76 -28.18 -7.86
C ALA A 362 28.37 -26.83 -8.49
N LEU A 363 28.00 -25.83 -7.67
CA LEU A 363 27.63 -24.49 -8.09
C LEU A 363 28.80 -23.74 -8.75
N VAL A 364 29.99 -23.81 -8.12
CA VAL A 364 31.22 -23.21 -8.66
C VAL A 364 31.62 -23.86 -9.99
N ALA A 365 31.43 -25.17 -10.16
CA ALA A 365 31.68 -25.88 -11.41
C ALA A 365 30.71 -25.47 -12.54
N THR A 366 29.45 -25.15 -12.21
CA THR A 366 28.47 -24.65 -13.19
C THR A 366 28.65 -23.17 -13.59
N GLU A 367 29.13 -22.30 -12.69
CA GLU A 367 29.43 -20.90 -13.05
C GLU A 367 30.71 -20.78 -13.90
N SER A 368 31.72 -21.59 -13.61
CA SER A 368 33.00 -21.59 -14.34
C SER A 368 32.88 -22.04 -15.81
N SER A 369 31.78 -22.70 -16.19
CA SER A 369 31.50 -23.11 -17.57
C SER A 369 30.59 -22.15 -18.35
N SER A 370 29.84 -21.26 -17.67
CA SER A 370 28.83 -20.40 -18.32
C SER A 370 29.26 -18.94 -18.49
N GLY A 371 30.32 -18.46 -17.82
CA GLY A 371 31.00 -17.17 -18.10
C GLY A 371 30.10 -15.93 -18.09
N SER A 372 28.86 -16.07 -17.63
CA SER A 372 27.83 -15.06 -17.72
C SER A 372 27.19 -14.97 -16.35
N LEU A 373 27.47 -13.87 -15.66
CA LEU A 373 26.59 -13.33 -14.63
C LEU A 373 25.26 -12.95 -15.30
N CYS A 374 24.53 -13.96 -15.77
CA CYS A 374 23.29 -13.82 -16.50
C CYS A 374 22.18 -13.55 -15.50
N ALA A 375 21.67 -12.32 -15.57
CA ALA A 375 20.39 -11.87 -15.03
C ALA A 375 20.26 -11.83 -13.50
N PHE A 376 20.61 -10.67 -12.92
CA PHE A 376 19.78 -10.18 -11.82
C PHE A 376 18.34 -10.16 -12.34
N SER A 377 17.51 -11.09 -11.88
CA SER A 377 16.10 -11.15 -12.26
C SER A 377 15.23 -10.39 -11.24
N HIS A 378 15.81 -10.02 -10.09
CA HIS A 378 15.08 -9.49 -8.95
C HIS A 378 15.86 -8.42 -8.16
N PRO A 379 15.20 -7.35 -7.66
CA PRO A 379 15.84 -6.23 -6.95
C PRO A 379 16.58 -6.64 -5.66
N SER A 380 16.12 -7.70 -4.99
CA SER A 380 16.74 -8.17 -3.74
C SER A 380 18.12 -8.80 -3.96
N LEU A 381 18.27 -9.58 -5.04
CA LEU A 381 19.55 -10.17 -5.43
C LEU A 381 20.55 -9.08 -5.82
N PHE A 382 20.07 -8.08 -6.57
CA PHE A 382 20.85 -6.91 -6.96
C PHE A 382 21.35 -6.12 -5.76
N HIS A 383 20.49 -5.84 -4.77
CA HIS A 383 20.90 -5.13 -3.55
C HIS A 383 21.90 -5.92 -2.72
N TYR A 384 21.66 -7.21 -2.52
CA TYR A 384 22.57 -8.08 -1.78
C TYR A 384 23.95 -8.14 -2.45
N ALA A 385 23.99 -8.31 -3.78
CA ALA A 385 25.24 -8.33 -4.53
C ALA A 385 26.03 -7.00 -4.43
N LEU A 386 25.34 -5.86 -4.35
CA LEU A 386 25.94 -4.54 -4.10
C LEU A 386 26.50 -4.41 -2.68
N LEU A 387 25.75 -4.83 -1.65
CA LEU A 387 26.15 -4.73 -0.24
C LEU A 387 27.40 -5.57 0.06
N HIS A 388 27.44 -6.81 -0.42
CA HIS A 388 28.55 -7.73 -0.13
C HIS A 388 29.72 -7.59 -1.13
N ARG A 389 29.72 -6.53 -1.96
CA ARG A 389 30.80 -6.17 -2.90
C ARG A 389 31.20 -7.25 -3.92
N LYS A 390 30.35 -8.26 -4.13
CA LYS A 390 30.61 -9.41 -5.01
C LYS A 390 30.52 -9.03 -6.47
N VAL A 391 29.56 -8.17 -6.75
CA VAL A 391 29.46 -7.48 -8.03
C VAL A 391 30.13 -6.15 -7.78
N SER A 392 31.44 -6.12 -8.00
CA SER A 392 32.16 -4.87 -7.90
C SER A 392 31.82 -4.04 -9.14
N PRO A 393 31.36 -2.80 -8.97
CA PRO A 393 30.92 -2.02 -10.11
C PRO A 393 32.12 -1.52 -10.96
N THR A 394 33.36 -1.83 -10.56
CA THR A 394 34.57 -1.74 -11.39
C THR A 394 34.78 -2.96 -12.30
N ALA A 395 34.34 -4.14 -11.89
CA ALA A 395 34.50 -5.37 -12.68
C ALA A 395 33.31 -5.62 -13.64
N HIS A 396 32.11 -5.13 -13.30
CA HIS A 396 30.87 -5.43 -14.03
C HIS A 396 30.00 -4.19 -14.36
N PRO A 397 30.58 -3.07 -14.84
CA PRO A 397 29.84 -1.81 -15.00
C PRO A 397 28.73 -1.88 -16.07
N ARG A 398 28.91 -2.67 -17.14
CA ARG A 398 27.95 -2.79 -18.23
C ARG A 398 26.70 -3.57 -17.82
N GLU A 399 26.86 -4.64 -17.06
CA GLU A 399 25.78 -5.52 -16.62
C GLU A 399 24.88 -4.83 -15.58
N LEU A 400 25.48 -4.12 -14.63
CA LEU A 400 24.75 -3.31 -13.64
C LEU A 400 23.92 -2.21 -14.32
N ARG A 401 24.54 -1.46 -15.25
CA ARG A 401 23.85 -0.43 -16.04
C ARG A 401 22.69 -1.02 -16.85
N HIS A 402 22.93 -2.14 -17.54
CA HIS A 402 21.93 -2.80 -18.37
C HIS A 402 20.71 -3.27 -17.54
N PHE A 403 20.95 -3.92 -16.40
CA PHE A 403 19.89 -4.37 -15.50
C PHE A 403 19.01 -3.21 -15.03
N ILE A 404 19.61 -2.12 -14.56
CA ILE A 404 18.86 -0.97 -14.03
C ILE A 404 18.03 -0.30 -15.13
N VAL A 405 18.64 -0.04 -16.29
CA VAL A 405 17.97 0.65 -17.42
C VAL A 405 16.83 -0.19 -17.99
N GLN A 406 16.91 -1.53 -17.95
CA GLN A 406 15.82 -2.41 -18.39
C GLN A 406 14.73 -2.61 -17.33
N THR A 407 15.12 -2.75 -16.06
CA THR A 407 14.20 -3.18 -15.00
C THR A 407 13.44 -2.01 -14.38
N LEU A 408 14.07 -0.84 -14.21
CA LEU A 408 13.41 0.33 -13.61
C LEU A 408 12.17 0.78 -14.40
N PRO A 409 12.20 0.95 -15.73
CA PRO A 409 11.00 1.31 -16.50
C PRO A 409 9.88 0.28 -16.36
N GLY A 410 10.23 -0.99 -16.10
CA GLY A 410 9.36 -2.15 -15.93
C GLY A 410 8.80 -2.39 -14.53
N VAL A 411 9.07 -1.53 -13.54
CA VAL A 411 8.71 -1.79 -12.14
C VAL A 411 7.20 -2.00 -11.99
N ALA A 412 6.83 -3.18 -11.46
CA ALA A 412 5.48 -3.51 -11.05
C ALA A 412 5.11 -2.76 -9.76
N LEU A 413 3.85 -2.36 -9.62
CA LEU A 413 3.33 -1.75 -8.41
C LEU A 413 2.75 -2.84 -7.49
N PRO A 414 2.97 -2.77 -6.17
CA PRO A 414 3.73 -1.75 -5.44
C PRO A 414 5.26 -1.87 -5.63
N VAL A 415 5.96 -0.72 -5.57
CA VAL A 415 7.43 -0.69 -5.71
C VAL A 415 8.08 -1.53 -4.62
N HIS A 416 8.94 -2.47 -5.01
CA HIS A 416 9.67 -3.32 -4.06
C HIS A 416 10.54 -2.46 -3.12
N PRO A 417 10.46 -2.63 -1.78
CA PRO A 417 11.08 -1.73 -0.80
C PRO A 417 12.61 -1.65 -0.90
N VAL A 418 13.24 -2.71 -1.43
CA VAL A 418 14.71 -2.81 -1.60
C VAL A 418 15.27 -1.90 -2.70
N TRP A 419 14.46 -1.37 -3.61
CA TRP A 419 14.96 -0.47 -4.67
C TRP A 419 15.63 0.78 -4.12
N MET A 420 15.05 1.42 -3.10
CA MET A 420 15.61 2.64 -2.50
C MET A 420 16.98 2.38 -1.83
N PRO A 421 17.13 1.38 -0.92
CA PRO A 421 18.44 1.00 -0.41
C PRO A 421 19.47 0.66 -1.49
N ALA A 422 19.07 -0.08 -2.53
CA ALA A 422 19.96 -0.49 -3.61
C ALA A 422 20.48 0.70 -4.43
N LEU A 423 19.61 1.64 -4.79
CA LEU A 423 19.99 2.83 -5.54
C LEU A 423 20.86 3.79 -4.73
N LYS A 424 20.62 3.89 -3.41
CA LYS A 424 21.48 4.66 -2.51
C LYS A 424 22.89 4.07 -2.46
N GLU A 425 23.01 2.77 -2.22
CA GLU A 425 24.29 2.07 -2.17
C GLU A 425 25.05 2.21 -3.49
N LEU A 426 24.35 2.04 -4.62
CA LEU A 426 24.94 2.22 -5.95
C LEU A 426 25.48 3.65 -6.15
N ALA A 427 24.73 4.67 -5.74
CA ALA A 427 25.14 6.07 -5.84
C ALA A 427 26.34 6.39 -4.93
N GLU A 428 26.39 5.85 -3.72
CA GLU A 428 27.52 6.04 -2.82
C GLU A 428 28.78 5.34 -3.35
N GLN A 429 28.64 4.13 -3.91
CA GLN A 429 29.74 3.40 -4.54
C GLN A 429 30.25 4.05 -5.83
N SER A 430 29.36 4.67 -6.63
CA SER A 430 29.72 5.37 -7.87
C SER A 430 30.64 6.55 -7.60
N VAL A 431 30.28 7.38 -6.61
CA VAL A 431 31.12 8.48 -6.16
C VAL A 431 32.40 7.96 -5.51
N ALA A 432 32.31 6.87 -4.75
CA ALA A 432 33.47 6.32 -4.06
C ALA A 432 34.60 5.88 -4.98
N ARG A 433 34.25 5.47 -6.20
CA ARG A 433 35.16 4.89 -7.18
C ARG A 433 35.36 5.80 -8.39
N GLU A 434 34.90 7.05 -8.33
CA GLU A 434 34.94 8.03 -9.42
C GLU A 434 34.38 7.50 -10.76
N THR A 435 33.33 6.66 -10.69
CA THR A 435 32.74 5.99 -11.85
C THR A 435 31.27 6.39 -12.00
N LEU A 436 30.84 6.61 -13.24
CA LEU A 436 29.47 6.99 -13.58
C LEU A 436 28.71 5.78 -14.12
N TYR A 437 27.91 5.14 -13.26
CA TYR A 437 27.14 3.94 -13.65
C TYR A 437 25.87 4.24 -14.44
N LEU A 438 25.23 5.38 -14.15
CA LEU A 438 24.11 5.90 -14.93
C LEU A 438 24.51 7.26 -15.49
N GLY A 439 24.60 7.36 -16.82
CA GLY A 439 24.90 8.59 -17.53
C GLY A 439 23.65 9.43 -17.81
N ALA A 440 23.86 10.61 -18.39
CA ALA A 440 22.78 11.50 -18.82
C ALA A 440 21.80 10.81 -19.76
N ASP A 441 22.33 10.06 -20.73
CA ASP A 441 21.55 9.37 -21.77
C ASP A 441 20.74 8.22 -21.19
N ASP A 442 21.25 7.51 -20.17
CA ASP A 442 20.51 6.45 -19.49
C ASP A 442 19.32 7.01 -18.73
N ILE A 443 19.54 8.11 -18.01
CA ILE A 443 18.47 8.75 -17.26
C ILE A 443 17.46 9.37 -18.23
N ALA A 444 17.92 10.01 -19.31
CA ALA A 444 17.04 10.52 -20.35
C ALA A 444 16.24 9.40 -21.03
N ALA A 445 16.83 8.23 -21.27
CA ALA A 445 16.12 7.06 -21.82
C ALA A 445 15.07 6.52 -20.84
N MET A 446 15.40 6.40 -19.55
CA MET A 446 14.44 5.97 -18.52
C MET A 446 13.29 6.96 -18.34
N LEU A 447 13.58 8.26 -18.36
CA LEU A 447 12.55 9.32 -18.32
C LEU A 447 11.74 9.36 -19.63
N GLY A 448 12.37 9.16 -20.78
CA GLY A 448 11.71 9.07 -22.08
C GLY A 448 10.74 7.89 -22.18
N ALA A 449 11.11 6.74 -21.60
CA ALA A 449 10.27 5.54 -21.55
C ALA A 449 8.95 5.74 -20.78
N ILE A 450 8.91 6.70 -19.84
CA ILE A 450 7.70 7.10 -19.12
C ILE A 450 7.05 8.37 -19.68
N GLY A 451 7.40 8.78 -20.91
CA GLY A 451 6.80 9.93 -21.59
C GLY A 451 7.39 11.29 -21.20
N GLY A 452 8.66 11.32 -20.76
CA GLY A 452 9.39 12.45 -20.15
C GLY A 452 9.67 13.69 -21.01
N ASP A 453 8.84 14.00 -21.99
CA ASP A 453 8.71 15.39 -22.43
C ASP A 453 8.07 16.14 -21.26
N GLY A 454 8.92 16.76 -20.43
CA GLY A 454 8.65 17.34 -19.09
C GLY A 454 7.58 18.43 -18.98
N LEU A 455 6.59 18.41 -19.88
CA LEU A 455 5.35 19.16 -19.83
C LEU A 455 4.11 18.25 -19.59
N ARG A 456 4.26 16.92 -19.51
CA ARG A 456 3.17 15.97 -19.24
C ARG A 456 2.84 15.80 -17.75
N PRO A 457 1.56 15.85 -17.35
CA PRO A 457 1.13 15.43 -16.01
C PRO A 457 1.55 13.98 -15.76
N LEU A 458 2.00 13.69 -14.54
CA LEU A 458 2.14 12.30 -14.07
C LEU A 458 0.75 11.70 -13.88
N GLN A 459 0.31 10.87 -14.84
CA GLN A 459 -1.05 10.30 -14.83
C GLN A 459 -1.08 8.89 -14.28
N HIS A 460 -0.01 8.11 -14.47
CA HIS A 460 0.04 6.72 -14.05
C HIS A 460 0.95 6.54 -12.83
N ASP A 461 0.49 5.76 -11.85
CA ASP A 461 1.27 5.44 -10.64
C ASP A 461 2.64 4.83 -10.95
N ARG A 462 2.76 4.14 -12.10
CA ARG A 462 4.02 3.59 -12.59
C ARG A 462 5.00 4.70 -13.00
N GLU A 463 4.54 5.76 -13.67
CA GLU A 463 5.38 6.89 -14.05
C GLU A 463 5.91 7.59 -12.79
N VAL A 464 5.06 7.76 -11.77
CA VAL A 464 5.41 8.34 -10.47
C VAL A 464 6.46 7.48 -9.76
N ALA A 465 6.28 6.16 -9.74
CA ALA A 465 7.22 5.22 -9.15
C ALA A 465 8.61 5.28 -9.81
N VAL A 466 8.66 5.20 -11.14
CA VAL A 466 9.92 5.26 -11.89
C VAL A 466 10.60 6.62 -11.70
N LEU A 467 9.86 7.71 -11.82
CA LEU A 467 10.40 9.05 -11.59
C LEU A 467 10.93 9.22 -10.16
N SER A 468 10.23 8.67 -9.17
CA SER A 468 10.66 8.71 -7.76
C SER A 468 11.97 7.97 -7.55
N LEU A 469 12.12 6.76 -8.13
CA LEU A 469 13.35 5.97 -8.03
C LEU A 469 14.52 6.65 -8.77
N VAL A 470 14.28 7.18 -9.96
CA VAL A 470 15.29 7.90 -10.74
C VAL A 470 15.73 9.19 -10.03
N ALA A 471 14.78 10.00 -9.56
CA ALA A 471 15.06 11.21 -8.81
C ALA A 471 15.83 10.90 -7.53
N TYR A 472 15.43 9.83 -6.82
CA TYR A 472 16.11 9.38 -5.61
C TYR A 472 17.58 9.00 -5.88
N TYR A 473 17.86 8.21 -6.92
CA TYR A 473 19.23 7.86 -7.29
C TYR A 473 20.09 9.11 -7.57
N VAL A 474 19.59 10.04 -8.40
CA VAL A 474 20.35 11.24 -8.78
C VAL A 474 20.62 12.13 -7.57
N LEU A 475 19.64 12.27 -6.66
CA LEU A 475 19.81 13.06 -5.44
C LEU A 475 20.75 12.38 -4.45
N CYS A 476 20.69 11.06 -4.26
CA CYS A 476 21.68 10.33 -3.48
C CYS A 476 23.09 10.50 -4.04
N HIS A 477 23.24 10.46 -5.37
CA HIS A 477 24.52 10.70 -6.01
C HIS A 477 25.01 12.13 -5.76
N ALA A 478 24.13 13.13 -5.89
CA ALA A 478 24.48 14.52 -5.62
C ALA A 478 24.89 14.74 -4.15
N ASP A 479 24.20 14.10 -3.22
CA ASP A 479 24.52 14.16 -1.79
C ASP A 479 25.85 13.47 -1.48
N ALA A 480 26.09 12.29 -2.04
CA ALA A 480 27.36 11.58 -1.90
C ALA A 480 28.56 12.38 -2.46
N VAL A 481 28.39 13.06 -3.59
CA VAL A 481 29.40 13.99 -4.14
C VAL A 481 29.68 15.14 -3.18
N ARG A 482 28.63 15.78 -2.64
CA ARG A 482 28.76 16.88 -1.67
C ARG A 482 29.51 16.45 -0.41
N ARG A 483 29.13 15.30 0.17
CA ARG A 483 29.77 14.77 1.40
C ARG A 483 31.25 14.46 1.23
N ARG A 484 31.67 14.06 0.03
CA ARG A 484 33.08 13.75 -0.27
C ARG A 484 33.91 14.95 -0.73
N GLY A 485 33.30 16.12 -0.91
CA GLY A 485 34.01 17.32 -1.37
C GLY A 485 34.59 17.19 -2.78
N VAL A 486 33.99 16.35 -3.63
CA VAL A 486 34.45 16.18 -5.02
C VAL A 486 33.83 17.28 -5.89
N ASP A 487 34.67 18.13 -6.49
CA ASP A 487 34.22 19.29 -7.30
C ASP A 487 33.43 18.93 -8.57
N ARG A 488 33.48 17.66 -9.00
CA ARG A 488 32.78 17.16 -10.18
C ARG A 488 31.39 16.65 -9.83
N VAL A 489 30.45 17.55 -9.57
CA VAL A 489 29.03 17.20 -9.75
C VAL A 489 28.82 16.93 -11.24
N PRO A 490 28.34 15.74 -11.64
CA PRO A 490 28.12 15.47 -13.05
C PRO A 490 27.12 16.48 -13.63
N GLN A 491 27.48 17.13 -14.75
CA GLN A 491 26.67 18.18 -15.39
C GLN A 491 25.25 17.72 -15.72
N TYR A 492 25.05 16.40 -15.90
CA TYR A 492 23.74 15.82 -16.20
C TYR A 492 22.74 15.92 -15.05
N SER A 493 23.19 15.96 -13.79
CA SER A 493 22.28 16.08 -12.63
C SER A 493 21.40 17.31 -12.74
N ARG A 494 21.95 18.45 -13.18
CA ARG A 494 21.22 19.70 -13.33
C ARG A 494 20.30 19.73 -14.54
N THR A 495 20.74 19.22 -15.69
CA THR A 495 19.92 19.26 -16.91
C THR A 495 18.78 18.25 -16.86
N VAL A 496 19.04 17.05 -16.33
CA VAL A 496 18.07 15.96 -16.27
C VAL A 496 17.04 16.19 -15.15
N LEU A 497 17.47 16.63 -13.95
CA LEU A 497 16.53 17.01 -12.89
C LEU A 497 15.74 18.27 -13.26
N ALA A 498 16.32 19.20 -14.04
CA ALA A 498 15.56 20.35 -14.53
C ALA A 498 14.41 19.98 -15.47
N SER A 499 14.53 18.88 -16.20
CA SER A 499 13.47 18.36 -17.07
C SER A 499 12.43 17.50 -16.34
N ALA A 500 12.73 17.02 -15.14
CA ALA A 500 11.81 16.20 -14.36
C ALA A 500 10.76 17.07 -13.63
N PRO A 501 9.50 16.63 -13.52
CA PRO A 501 8.46 17.33 -12.76
C PRO A 501 8.62 17.07 -11.24
N LEU A 502 9.76 17.49 -10.68
CA LEU A 502 10.12 17.22 -9.28
C LEU A 502 9.19 17.92 -8.27
N GLU A 503 8.61 19.07 -8.63
CA GLU A 503 7.64 19.76 -7.76
C GLU A 503 6.33 18.98 -7.67
N ALA A 504 5.92 18.35 -8.78
CA ALA A 504 4.77 17.44 -8.77
C ALA A 504 5.03 16.24 -7.86
N LEU A 505 6.25 15.70 -7.83
CA LEU A 505 6.62 14.67 -6.86
C LEU A 505 6.63 15.21 -5.42
N ALA A 506 7.21 16.38 -5.16
CA ALA A 506 7.34 16.91 -3.81
C ALA A 506 5.99 17.11 -3.09
N HIS A 507 4.92 17.38 -3.84
CA HIS A 507 3.59 17.65 -3.28
C HIS A 507 2.61 16.46 -3.36
N ARG A 508 3.05 15.29 -3.83
CA ARG A 508 2.22 14.09 -3.81
C ARG A 508 2.25 13.39 -2.45
N PRO A 509 1.11 12.88 -1.96
CA PRO A 509 1.04 12.20 -0.67
C PRO A 509 1.81 10.86 -0.68
N ASP A 510 1.89 10.20 -1.83
CA ASP A 510 2.52 8.88 -1.98
C ASP A 510 4.04 8.95 -2.20
N THR A 511 4.62 10.15 -2.15
CA THR A 511 6.04 10.34 -2.39
C THR A 511 6.85 9.77 -1.23
N PRO A 512 7.83 8.89 -1.49
CA PRO A 512 8.61 8.26 -0.44
C PRO A 512 9.30 9.29 0.45
N ALA A 513 9.17 9.14 1.78
CA ALA A 513 9.78 10.05 2.75
C ALA A 513 11.30 10.28 2.55
N PRO A 514 12.13 9.25 2.21
CA PRO A 514 13.55 9.47 1.91
C PRO A 514 13.79 10.42 0.73
N LEU A 515 12.91 10.38 -0.27
CA LEU A 515 12.98 11.27 -1.43
C LEU A 515 12.59 12.69 -1.05
N LEU A 516 11.54 12.88 -0.23
CA LEU A 516 11.14 14.21 0.25
C LEU A 516 12.25 14.89 1.05
N THR A 517 12.96 14.15 1.90
CA THR A 517 14.11 14.69 2.66
C THR A 517 15.23 15.16 1.74
N LEU A 518 15.56 14.36 0.71
CA LEU A 518 16.56 14.73 -0.28
C LEU A 518 16.11 15.92 -1.12
N LEU A 519 14.85 15.98 -1.54
CA LEU A 519 14.28 17.11 -2.26
C LEU A 519 14.31 18.39 -1.41
N ALA A 520 13.94 18.33 -0.14
CA ALA A 520 14.01 19.49 0.76
C ALA A 520 15.46 19.99 0.96
N THR A 521 16.44 19.09 0.90
CA THR A 521 17.87 19.44 1.08
C THR A 521 18.51 19.98 -0.21
N HIS A 522 18.17 19.42 -1.37
CA HIS A 522 18.80 19.77 -2.65
C HIS A 522 18.02 20.79 -3.47
N HIS A 523 16.70 20.79 -3.33
CA HIS A 523 15.74 21.61 -4.06
C HIS A 523 14.65 22.20 -3.14
N PRO A 524 15.05 22.96 -2.09
CA PRO A 524 14.08 23.59 -1.19
C PRO A 524 13.10 24.51 -1.93
N GLU A 525 13.51 25.06 -3.07
CA GLU A 525 12.67 25.90 -3.93
C GLU A 525 11.42 25.21 -4.47
N LEU A 526 11.43 23.87 -4.56
CA LEU A 526 10.33 23.05 -5.06
C LEU A 526 9.44 22.48 -3.94
N CYS A 527 9.83 22.63 -2.67
CA CYS A 527 9.14 22.00 -1.52
C CYS A 527 8.29 22.98 -0.69
N ASP A 528 8.13 24.20 -1.15
CA ASP A 528 7.52 25.28 -0.37
C ASP A 528 6.00 25.11 -0.24
N PRO A 529 5.45 25.10 1.00
CA PRO A 529 4.03 24.90 1.24
C PRO A 529 3.15 26.04 0.69
N VAL A 530 3.67 27.26 0.56
CA VAL A 530 2.93 28.38 -0.08
C VAL A 530 2.71 28.11 -1.56
N ARG A 531 3.52 27.22 -2.14
CA ARG A 531 3.49 26.81 -3.55
C ARG A 531 2.72 25.49 -3.76
N ALA A 532 2.23 24.87 -2.69
CA ALA A 532 1.46 23.63 -2.75
C ALA A 532 0.14 23.82 -3.53
N PRO A 533 -0.33 22.78 -4.25
CA PRO A 533 -1.61 22.83 -4.94
C PRO A 533 -2.74 23.13 -3.94
N GLY A 534 -3.52 24.18 -4.21
CA GLY A 534 -4.85 24.29 -3.61
C GLY A 534 -5.73 23.11 -4.06
N PRO A 535 -6.77 22.74 -3.30
CA PRO A 535 -7.68 21.64 -3.63
C PRO A 535 -8.45 22.00 -4.90
N THR A 536 -7.89 21.64 -6.05
CA THR A 536 -8.51 21.89 -7.34
C THR A 536 -8.61 20.58 -8.09
N ASN A 537 -9.85 20.15 -8.31
CA ASN A 537 -10.23 19.09 -9.25
C ASN A 537 -9.95 19.55 -10.69
N VAL A 538 -8.69 19.86 -10.99
CA VAL A 538 -8.28 20.19 -12.36
C VAL A 538 -8.30 18.86 -13.12
N LYS A 539 -9.41 18.59 -13.81
CA LYS A 539 -9.45 17.58 -14.88
C LYS A 539 -8.25 17.84 -15.78
N ALA A 540 -7.43 16.82 -15.98
CA ALA A 540 -6.16 16.85 -16.68
C ALA A 540 -6.15 17.87 -17.83
N VAL A 541 -5.56 19.04 -17.59
CA VAL A 541 -5.30 20.00 -18.67
C VAL A 541 -4.23 19.35 -19.53
N GLY A 542 -4.57 19.06 -20.79
CA GLY A 542 -3.63 18.49 -21.74
C GLY A 542 -2.44 19.41 -21.93
N VAL A 543 -1.24 18.82 -22.03
CA VAL A 543 0.03 19.53 -22.26
C VAL A 543 -0.03 20.49 -23.42
N ASP A 544 -0.72 20.07 -24.48
CA ASP A 544 -0.89 20.84 -25.71
C ASP A 544 -1.63 22.16 -25.44
N CYS A 545 -2.50 22.19 -24.43
CA CYS A 545 -3.17 23.41 -23.99
C CYS A 545 -2.22 24.38 -23.28
N VAL A 546 -1.33 23.86 -22.43
CA VAL A 546 -0.29 24.67 -21.74
C VAL A 546 0.67 25.25 -22.76
N ALA A 547 1.18 24.42 -23.67
CA ALA A 547 2.07 24.84 -24.75
C ALA A 547 1.41 25.88 -25.65
N ALA A 548 0.18 25.64 -26.11
CA ALA A 548 -0.56 26.58 -26.96
C ALA A 548 -0.80 27.94 -26.28
N VAL A 549 -1.08 27.95 -24.97
CA VAL A 549 -1.25 29.21 -24.21
C VAL A 549 0.08 29.96 -24.10
N LEU A 550 1.17 29.27 -23.80
CA LEU A 550 2.51 29.87 -23.73
C LEU A 550 2.98 30.41 -25.09
N ASP A 551 2.63 29.74 -26.19
CA ASP A 551 2.92 30.21 -27.55
C ASP A 551 2.08 31.44 -27.92
N ARG A 552 0.80 31.51 -27.51
CA ARG A 552 -0.03 32.70 -27.71
C ARG A 552 0.50 33.92 -26.95
N ILE A 553 0.97 33.72 -25.73
CA ILE A 553 1.63 34.79 -24.95
C ILE A 553 2.90 35.25 -25.65
N ARG A 554 3.71 34.30 -26.14
CA ARG A 554 4.94 34.60 -26.88
C ARG A 554 4.66 35.36 -28.18
N ALA A 555 3.53 35.09 -28.83
CA ALA A 555 3.08 35.79 -30.03
C ALA A 555 2.52 37.20 -29.76
N GLY A 556 2.45 37.65 -28.49
CA GLY A 556 1.91 38.96 -28.13
C GLY A 556 0.40 39.07 -28.31
N ALA A 557 -0.34 37.95 -28.22
CA ALA A 557 -1.79 37.99 -28.39
C ALA A 557 -2.47 38.70 -27.19
N ASP A 558 -3.02 39.89 -27.42
CA ASP A 558 -3.67 40.78 -26.44
C ASP A 558 -4.96 40.23 -25.77
N GLY A 559 -5.26 38.93 -25.92
CA GLY A 559 -6.53 38.34 -25.48
C GLY A 559 -6.52 37.62 -24.13
N ILE A 560 -5.35 37.42 -23.51
CA ILE A 560 -5.27 36.65 -22.25
C ILE A 560 -5.17 37.61 -21.06
N ASP A 561 -6.29 37.78 -20.35
CA ASP A 561 -6.33 38.49 -19.08
C ASP A 561 -5.24 37.99 -18.13
N SER A 562 -4.44 38.91 -17.57
CA SER A 562 -3.30 38.59 -16.71
C SER A 562 -3.72 37.88 -15.43
N GLY A 563 -4.89 38.22 -14.88
CA GLY A 563 -5.48 37.54 -13.73
C GLY A 563 -5.87 36.10 -14.04
N ARG A 564 -6.45 35.86 -15.22
CA ARG A 564 -6.77 34.50 -15.71
C ARG A 564 -5.52 33.68 -15.97
N PHE A 565 -4.50 34.24 -16.63
CA PHE A 565 -3.23 33.54 -16.84
C PHE A 565 -2.55 33.18 -15.52
N ARG A 566 -2.48 34.12 -14.57
CA ARG A 566 -1.90 33.87 -13.24
C ARG A 566 -2.60 32.72 -12.51
N ARG A 567 -3.93 32.64 -12.57
CA ARG A 567 -4.71 31.52 -11.99
C ARG A 567 -4.43 30.19 -12.68
N MET A 568 -4.43 30.18 -14.02
CA MET A 568 -4.11 28.98 -14.81
C MET A 568 -2.69 28.49 -14.52
N TRP A 569 -1.71 29.38 -14.58
CA TRP A 569 -0.32 29.07 -14.30
C TRP A 569 -0.11 28.49 -12.90
N ARG A 570 -0.76 29.06 -11.87
CA ARG A 570 -0.75 28.53 -10.50
C ARG A 570 -1.37 27.13 -10.41
N SER A 571 -2.37 26.81 -11.23
CA SER A 571 -2.99 25.48 -11.26
C SER A 571 -2.16 24.43 -12.02
N TRP A 572 -1.36 24.85 -13.01
CA TRP A 572 -0.50 23.96 -13.79
C TRP A 572 0.80 23.64 -13.09
N ARG A 573 1.33 24.61 -12.34
CA ARG A 573 2.58 24.51 -11.62
C ARG A 573 2.69 23.22 -10.76
N PRO A 574 1.72 22.83 -9.93
CA PRO A 574 1.83 21.59 -9.15
C PRO A 574 1.79 20.30 -10.00
N ILE A 575 1.32 20.38 -11.24
CA ILE A 575 1.10 19.22 -12.11
C ILE A 575 2.29 18.99 -13.04
N VAL A 576 2.87 20.09 -13.52
CA VAL A 576 3.91 20.12 -14.56
C VAL A 576 5.22 20.73 -14.01
N GLY A 577 5.23 21.10 -12.73
CA GLY A 577 6.27 21.89 -12.09
C GLY A 577 7.63 21.24 -12.10
N GLY A 578 8.53 21.87 -12.84
CA GLY A 578 9.96 21.59 -12.90
C GLY A 578 10.66 22.83 -13.45
N LEU A 579 11.99 22.92 -13.29
CA LEU A 579 12.76 24.09 -13.72
C LEU A 579 12.53 24.41 -15.21
N ARG A 580 12.29 23.40 -16.05
CA ARG A 580 11.94 23.58 -17.47
C ARG A 580 10.62 24.31 -17.67
N PHE A 581 9.57 24.02 -16.90
CA PHE A 581 8.28 24.73 -16.98
C PHE A 581 8.43 26.21 -16.64
N TYR A 582 9.19 26.55 -15.60
CA TYR A 582 9.51 27.93 -15.25
C TYR A 582 10.32 28.63 -16.33
N CYS A 583 11.33 27.94 -16.87
CA CYS A 583 12.17 28.43 -17.94
C CYS A 583 11.36 28.75 -19.21
N THR A 584 10.46 27.84 -19.62
CA THR A 584 9.57 28.05 -20.76
C THR A 584 8.60 29.20 -20.49
N THR A 585 8.04 29.29 -19.29
CA THR A 585 7.19 30.43 -18.89
C THR A 585 7.93 31.76 -19.04
N ILE A 586 9.17 31.85 -18.52
CA ILE A 586 10.00 33.05 -18.63
C ILE A 586 10.30 33.36 -20.10
N ALA A 587 10.69 32.35 -20.88
CA ALA A 587 11.01 32.52 -22.30
C ALA A 587 9.80 33.01 -23.11
N SER A 588 8.61 32.52 -22.80
CA SER A 588 7.36 32.96 -23.44
C SER A 588 6.99 34.39 -23.08
N ILE A 589 7.13 34.80 -21.82
CA ILE A 589 6.78 36.17 -21.38
C ILE A 589 7.82 37.19 -21.89
N VAL A 590 9.11 36.84 -21.86
CA VAL A 590 10.21 37.73 -22.27
C VAL A 590 10.39 37.73 -23.80
N GLY A 591 9.81 36.76 -24.51
CA GLY A 591 9.93 36.62 -25.97
C GLY A 591 11.32 36.18 -26.45
N ARG A 592 12.18 35.70 -25.55
CA ARG A 592 13.55 35.24 -25.87
C ARG A 592 13.83 33.89 -25.24
N HIS A 593 14.55 33.04 -25.96
CA HIS A 593 14.99 31.78 -25.40
C HIS A 593 16.04 32.04 -24.31
N VAL A 594 15.77 31.58 -23.10
CA VAL A 594 16.74 31.56 -22.00
C VAL A 594 16.92 30.10 -21.59
N SER A 595 18.15 29.63 -21.41
CA SER A 595 18.38 28.27 -20.94
C SER A 595 18.21 28.18 -19.42
N VAL A 596 17.81 27.01 -18.93
CA VAL A 596 17.77 26.72 -17.48
C VAL A 596 19.12 27.00 -16.83
N THR A 597 20.21 26.59 -17.49
CA THR A 597 21.59 26.81 -17.00
C THR A 597 21.92 28.28 -16.83
N THR A 598 21.42 29.15 -17.71
CA THR A 598 21.63 30.59 -17.63
C THR A 598 20.82 31.17 -16.46
N LEU A 599 19.56 30.79 -16.32
CA LEU A 599 18.70 31.28 -15.23
C LEU A 599 19.15 30.79 -13.85
N CYS A 600 19.66 29.56 -13.74
CA CYS A 600 20.22 29.04 -12.49
C CYS A 600 21.50 29.76 -12.06
N ARG A 601 22.27 30.33 -13.00
CA ARG A 601 23.53 31.05 -12.70
C ARG A 601 23.32 32.56 -12.55
N HIS A 602 22.48 33.12 -13.40
CA HIS A 602 22.24 34.55 -13.49
C HIS A 602 20.74 34.80 -13.68
N PRO A 603 19.92 34.58 -12.63
CA PRO A 603 18.48 34.85 -12.71
C PRO A 603 18.21 36.33 -13.01
N SER A 604 19.15 37.23 -12.70
CA SER A 604 19.05 38.63 -13.07
C SER A 604 19.16 38.89 -14.58
N ALA A 605 19.62 37.94 -15.40
CA ALA A 605 19.68 38.10 -16.86
C ALA A 605 18.28 38.27 -17.49
N ALA A 606 17.24 37.77 -16.81
CA ALA A 606 15.84 37.97 -17.19
C ALA A 606 15.25 39.32 -16.70
N VAL A 607 16.04 40.16 -16.02
CA VAL A 607 15.58 41.39 -15.34
C VAL A 607 15.37 42.58 -16.27
N ARG A 608 15.34 42.38 -17.59
CA ARG A 608 14.66 43.34 -18.47
C ARG A 608 13.14 43.22 -18.28
N LEU A 609 12.71 43.43 -17.03
CA LEU A 609 11.32 43.57 -16.61
C LEU A 609 10.86 44.93 -17.13
N GLU A 610 10.35 44.92 -18.35
CA GLU A 610 9.49 45.98 -18.84
C GLU A 610 8.10 45.79 -18.24
N ARG A 611 7.27 46.85 -18.25
CA ARG A 611 5.87 46.73 -17.83
C ARG A 611 5.16 45.72 -18.75
N ASN A 612 5.01 44.50 -18.27
CA ASN A 612 4.34 43.41 -18.95
C ASN A 612 3.07 43.05 -18.18
N ALA A 613 1.97 42.78 -18.89
CA ALA A 613 0.71 42.36 -18.28
C ALA A 613 0.87 41.13 -17.38
N HIS A 614 1.87 40.28 -17.64
CA HIS A 614 2.14 39.04 -16.92
C HIS A 614 3.33 39.13 -15.93
N LEU A 615 3.73 40.35 -15.53
CA LEU A 615 4.87 40.59 -14.64
C LEU A 615 4.83 39.77 -13.34
N ALA A 616 3.65 39.62 -12.72
CA ALA A 616 3.51 38.84 -11.49
C ALA A 616 3.87 37.35 -11.69
N VAL A 617 3.50 36.76 -12.84
CA VAL A 617 3.85 35.37 -13.16
C VAL A 617 5.34 35.23 -13.44
N LEU A 618 5.92 36.22 -14.14
CA LEU A 618 7.34 36.26 -14.41
C LEU A 618 8.16 36.33 -13.11
N LEU A 619 7.77 37.18 -12.17
CA LEU A 619 8.40 37.28 -10.86
C LEU A 619 8.22 36.01 -10.02
N ASP A 620 7.04 35.40 -10.02
CA ASP A 620 6.80 34.12 -9.34
C ASP A 620 7.70 33.01 -9.93
N ALA A 621 7.90 32.97 -11.25
CA ALA A 621 8.78 32.02 -11.92
C ALA A 621 10.27 32.28 -11.66
N LEU A 622 10.71 33.55 -11.74
CA LEU A 622 12.07 33.96 -11.37
C LEU A 622 12.36 33.68 -9.90
N GLY A 623 11.32 33.68 -9.07
CA GLY A 623 11.42 33.35 -7.66
C GLY A 623 12.07 31.97 -7.44
N VAL A 624 11.69 30.97 -8.23
CA VAL A 624 12.25 29.62 -8.12
C VAL A 624 13.76 29.61 -8.42
N PHE A 625 14.19 30.36 -9.43
CA PHE A 625 15.61 30.43 -9.80
C PHE A 625 16.46 31.22 -8.80
N LEU A 626 15.89 32.24 -8.17
CA LEU A 626 16.54 32.99 -7.10
C LEU A 626 16.74 32.13 -5.84
N ASP A 627 15.75 31.31 -5.49
CA ASP A 627 15.86 30.35 -4.39
C ASP A 627 16.99 29.33 -4.68
N HIS A 628 17.09 28.90 -5.95
CA HIS A 628 18.10 27.95 -6.41
C HIS A 628 19.53 28.51 -6.48
N ASN A 629 19.70 29.76 -6.91
CA ASN A 629 21.00 30.36 -7.21
C ASN A 629 21.82 30.70 -5.94
N GLY A 630 21.15 30.92 -4.80
CA GLY A 630 21.80 31.15 -3.51
C GLY A 630 22.58 32.47 -3.37
N ASP A 631 22.92 33.15 -4.47
CA ASP A 631 23.62 34.43 -4.47
C ASP A 631 22.64 35.60 -4.18
N PRO A 632 22.82 36.33 -3.07
CA PRO A 632 21.95 37.43 -2.69
C PRO A 632 22.02 38.61 -3.65
N SER A 633 23.12 38.79 -4.40
CA SER A 633 23.29 39.94 -5.30
C SER A 633 22.27 39.96 -6.44
N HIS A 634 21.97 38.78 -6.99
CA HIS A 634 20.94 38.60 -7.99
C HIS A 634 19.55 38.83 -7.41
N GLU A 635 19.28 38.34 -6.21
CA GLU A 635 17.99 38.53 -5.52
C GLU A 635 17.71 40.00 -5.24
N VAL A 636 18.69 40.75 -4.74
CA VAL A 636 18.59 42.20 -4.51
C VAL A 636 18.31 42.94 -5.82
N ALA A 637 18.93 42.55 -6.94
CA ALA A 637 18.66 43.16 -8.24
C ALA A 637 17.21 42.92 -8.72
N VAL A 638 16.70 41.70 -8.58
CA VAL A 638 15.29 41.40 -8.95
C VAL A 638 14.32 42.11 -8.03
N VAL A 639 14.55 42.10 -6.71
CA VAL A 639 13.65 42.72 -5.73
C VAL A 639 13.62 44.23 -5.89
N ALA A 640 14.76 44.88 -6.09
CA ALA A 640 14.81 46.32 -6.38
C ALA A 640 14.03 46.69 -7.64
N ARG A 641 14.14 45.88 -8.70
CA ARG A 641 13.37 46.10 -9.93
C ARG A 641 11.88 45.83 -9.76
N ALA A 642 11.51 44.78 -9.03
CA ALA A 642 10.12 44.46 -8.71
C ALA A 642 9.46 45.60 -7.93
N LEU A 643 10.20 46.21 -7.01
CA LEU A 643 9.75 47.37 -6.26
C LEU A 643 9.53 48.61 -7.16
N ALA A 644 10.46 48.88 -8.08
CA ALA A 644 10.30 49.97 -9.05
C ALA A 644 9.07 49.79 -9.98
N LEU A 645 8.54 48.56 -10.07
CA LEU A 645 7.36 48.18 -10.87
C LEU A 645 6.11 47.92 -10.00
N ASP A 646 6.09 48.41 -8.75
CA ASP A 646 4.96 48.30 -7.82
C ASP A 646 4.54 46.86 -7.46
N GLN A 647 5.44 45.89 -7.54
CA GLN A 647 5.16 44.48 -7.25
C GLN A 647 5.35 44.14 -5.77
N HIS A 648 4.65 44.87 -4.90
CA HIS A 648 4.82 44.81 -3.44
C HIS A 648 4.56 43.41 -2.84
N GLU A 649 3.60 42.64 -3.36
CA GLU A 649 3.31 41.25 -2.90
C GLU A 649 4.51 40.30 -3.09
N PHE A 650 5.29 40.49 -4.16
CA PHE A 650 6.50 39.70 -4.39
C PHE A 650 7.61 40.12 -3.43
N VAL A 651 7.81 41.44 -3.25
CA VAL A 651 8.81 42.00 -2.34
C VAL A 651 8.54 41.54 -0.89
N ASP A 652 7.29 41.61 -0.43
CA ASP A 652 6.90 41.17 0.90
C ASP A 652 7.23 39.70 1.15
N ARG A 653 6.83 38.80 0.24
CA ARG A 653 7.15 37.37 0.33
C ARG A 653 8.66 37.10 0.35
N ARG A 654 9.45 37.92 -0.35
CA ARG A 654 10.90 37.81 -0.38
C ARG A 654 11.54 38.22 0.94
N LEU A 655 11.14 39.36 1.48
CA LEU A 655 11.64 39.86 2.75
C LEU A 655 11.29 38.92 3.91
N ARG A 656 10.07 38.35 3.94
CA ARG A 656 9.70 37.34 4.97
C ARG A 656 10.58 36.10 4.93
N ARG A 657 11.04 35.68 3.73
CA ARG A 657 11.91 34.51 3.59
C ARG A 657 13.36 34.81 3.96
N ARG A 658 13.85 35.99 3.60
CA ARG A 658 15.23 36.43 3.84
C ARG A 658 15.22 37.89 4.31
N PRO A 659 15.06 38.13 5.63
CA PRO A 659 15.04 39.47 6.19
C PRO A 659 16.30 40.28 5.87
N SER A 660 17.46 39.62 5.76
CA SER A 660 18.75 40.23 5.40
C SER A 660 18.78 40.87 4.01
N LEU A 661 17.83 40.57 3.12
CA LEU A 661 17.70 41.27 1.84
C LEU A 661 17.35 42.75 2.04
N PHE A 662 16.69 43.06 3.16
CA PHE A 662 16.28 44.42 3.48
C PHE A 662 17.49 45.36 3.56
N ASP A 663 18.53 44.97 4.29
CA ASP A 663 19.73 45.78 4.49
C ASP A 663 20.45 46.06 3.15
N ALA A 664 20.43 45.10 2.22
CA ALA A 664 20.99 45.27 0.89
C ALA A 664 20.11 46.08 -0.08
N LEU A 665 18.80 46.15 0.18
CA LEU A 665 17.85 46.93 -0.61
C LEU A 665 17.81 48.39 -0.19
N LEU A 666 17.99 48.67 1.10
CA LEU A 666 17.83 50.01 1.66
C LEU A 666 18.70 51.09 0.97
N PRO A 667 19.99 50.86 0.64
CA PRO A 667 20.79 51.85 -0.09
C PRO A 667 20.26 52.17 -1.50
N ARG A 668 19.41 51.31 -2.06
CA ARG A 668 18.84 51.44 -3.41
C ARG A 668 17.46 52.10 -3.42
N LEU A 669 16.86 52.33 -2.25
CA LEU A 669 15.57 52.99 -2.13
C LEU A 669 15.73 54.51 -2.27
N SER A 670 14.97 55.12 -3.17
CA SER A 670 14.86 56.57 -3.17
C SER A 670 13.98 57.02 -2.00
N LEU A 671 14.17 58.26 -1.51
CA LEU A 671 13.35 58.80 -0.42
C LEU A 671 11.86 58.82 -0.75
N GLY A 672 11.51 59.07 -2.02
CA GLY A 672 10.11 59.02 -2.49
C GLY A 672 9.51 57.61 -2.49
N ASP A 673 10.34 56.57 -2.58
CA ASP A 673 9.88 55.19 -2.53
C ASP A 673 9.57 54.73 -1.11
N VAL A 674 10.28 55.25 -0.11
CA VAL A 674 10.19 54.79 1.30
C VAL A 674 8.75 54.75 1.79
N GLN A 675 8.00 55.85 1.64
CA GLN A 675 6.61 55.92 2.08
C GLN A 675 5.73 54.87 1.38
N ARG A 676 5.91 54.72 0.06
CA ARG A 676 5.17 53.77 -0.77
C ARG A 676 5.47 52.32 -0.39
N VAL A 677 6.74 52.00 -0.12
CA VAL A 677 7.14 50.65 0.29
C VAL A 677 6.56 50.30 1.66
N VAL A 678 6.72 51.18 2.65
CA VAL A 678 6.23 50.96 4.02
C VAL A 678 4.71 50.75 4.05
N GLY A 679 3.96 51.46 3.22
CA GLY A 679 2.51 51.30 3.13
C GLY A 679 2.07 49.94 2.56
N ASN A 680 2.86 49.35 1.66
CA ASN A 680 2.46 48.20 0.84
C ASN A 680 3.24 46.91 1.12
N VAL A 681 4.29 46.94 1.93
CA VAL A 681 5.16 45.79 2.25
C VAL A 681 5.19 45.58 3.78
N PRO A 682 4.24 44.79 4.34
CA PRO A 682 4.13 44.57 5.78
C PRO A 682 5.37 43.95 6.45
N ALA A 683 6.15 43.15 5.74
CA ALA A 683 7.38 42.53 6.25
C ALA A 683 8.45 43.53 6.70
N LEU A 684 8.29 44.81 6.35
CA LEU A 684 9.16 45.89 6.84
C LEU A 684 8.94 46.23 8.31
N GLU A 685 7.89 45.75 8.96
CA GLU A 685 7.72 45.90 10.41
C GLU A 685 8.91 45.31 11.18
N ASP A 686 9.39 44.13 10.76
CA ASP A 686 10.54 43.46 11.38
C ASP A 686 11.87 44.19 11.11
N ALA A 687 11.92 45.03 10.06
CA ALA A 687 13.11 45.79 9.70
C ALA A 687 13.49 46.88 10.72
N VAL A 688 12.59 47.20 11.66
CA VAL A 688 12.85 48.12 12.77
C VAL A 688 14.09 47.70 13.59
N GLU A 689 14.42 46.40 13.62
CA GLU A 689 15.60 45.88 14.31
C GLU A 689 16.94 46.30 13.71
N SER A 690 17.04 46.48 12.39
CA SER A 690 18.30 46.80 11.71
C SER A 690 18.58 48.31 11.60
N LEU A 691 17.59 49.15 11.91
CA LEU A 691 17.69 50.62 11.81
C LEU A 691 18.81 51.24 12.66
N PRO A 692 19.09 50.82 13.91
CA PRO A 692 20.18 51.41 14.71
C PRO A 692 21.57 51.25 14.08
N ALA A 693 21.81 50.13 13.39
CA ALA A 693 23.07 49.90 12.68
C ALA A 693 23.23 50.88 11.51
N LEU A 694 22.15 51.13 10.77
CA LEU A 694 22.11 52.05 9.63
C LEU A 694 22.22 53.52 10.05
N LEU A 695 21.67 53.87 11.21
CA LEU A 695 21.89 55.18 11.79
C LEU A 695 23.36 55.40 12.12
N SER A 696 24.11 54.35 12.46
CA SER A 696 25.54 54.46 12.80
C SER A 696 26.48 54.46 11.58
N ASP A 697 25.93 54.39 10.35
CA ASP A 697 26.69 54.39 9.10
C ASP A 697 27.35 55.76 8.83
N PRO A 698 28.63 55.85 8.41
CA PRO A 698 29.26 57.12 8.04
C PRO A 698 28.64 57.81 6.81
N ASP A 699 27.88 57.11 5.97
CA ASP A 699 27.17 57.71 4.82
C ASP A 699 25.95 58.53 5.27
N MET A 700 26.02 59.84 5.05
CA MET A 700 24.94 60.78 5.39
C MET A 700 23.64 60.46 4.66
N ASP A 701 23.70 59.97 3.41
CA ASP A 701 22.50 59.60 2.66
C ASP A 701 21.84 58.34 3.26
N ALA A 702 22.63 57.40 3.77
CA ALA A 702 22.13 56.22 4.48
C ALA A 702 21.43 56.61 5.78
N GLN A 703 22.01 57.55 6.53
CA GLN A 703 21.39 58.09 7.75
C GLN A 703 20.05 58.78 7.45
N VAL A 704 20.00 59.63 6.41
CA VAL A 704 18.75 60.30 5.99
C VAL A 704 17.68 59.28 5.64
N ARG A 705 18.01 58.25 4.85
CA ARG A 705 17.07 57.16 4.50
C ARG A 705 16.59 56.41 5.75
N ALA A 706 17.48 56.10 6.68
CA ALA A 706 17.13 55.40 7.92
C ALA A 706 16.16 56.22 8.79
N ILE A 707 16.37 57.54 8.91
CA ILE A 707 15.48 58.44 9.65
C ILE A 707 14.11 58.52 8.98
N TRP A 708 14.06 58.72 7.66
CA TRP A 708 12.80 58.74 6.90
C TRP A 708 12.02 57.42 7.00
N LEU A 709 12.73 56.30 6.91
CA LEU A 709 12.13 54.98 7.07
C LEU A 709 11.58 54.76 8.48
N THR A 710 12.35 55.14 9.50
CA THR A 710 11.93 55.06 10.90
C THR A 710 10.64 55.86 11.13
N ALA A 711 10.55 57.07 10.57
CA ALA A 711 9.37 57.92 10.70
C ALA A 711 8.12 57.28 10.09
N HIS A 712 8.23 56.75 8.87
CA HIS A 712 7.11 56.09 8.19
C HIS A 712 6.71 54.77 8.86
N LEU A 713 7.67 53.96 9.31
CA LEU A 713 7.39 52.74 10.07
C LEU A 713 6.70 53.04 11.39
N SER A 714 7.16 54.06 12.12
CA SER A 714 6.57 54.47 13.41
C SER A 714 5.15 54.98 13.27
N THR A 715 4.85 55.69 12.17
CA THR A 715 3.50 56.15 11.87
C THR A 715 2.56 54.99 11.52
N ARG A 716 3.08 53.95 10.86
CA ARG A 716 2.29 52.81 10.39
C ARG A 716 2.13 51.70 11.44
N TYR A 717 3.17 51.44 12.21
CA TYR A 717 3.31 50.37 13.20
C TYR A 717 3.83 50.95 14.53
N PRO A 718 3.01 51.74 15.24
CA PRO A 718 3.41 52.31 16.53
C PRO A 718 3.65 51.17 17.53
N SER A 719 4.87 51.10 18.05
CA SER A 719 5.29 50.09 19.02
C SER A 719 6.31 50.69 20.00
N ASP A 720 6.44 50.12 21.19
CA ASP A 720 7.46 50.52 22.18
C ASP A 720 8.88 50.44 21.61
N ARG A 721 9.10 49.54 20.65
CA ARG A 721 10.37 49.41 19.95
C ARG A 721 10.62 50.58 19.00
N ALA A 722 9.66 50.89 18.13
CA ALA A 722 9.75 52.04 17.23
C ALA A 722 9.92 53.34 18.04
N HIS A 723 9.21 53.47 19.16
CA HIS A 723 9.34 54.60 20.07
C HIS A 723 10.78 54.74 20.61
N ARG A 724 11.39 53.66 21.12
CA ARG A 724 12.79 53.69 21.59
C ARG A 724 13.77 54.15 20.52
N ILE A 725 13.58 53.73 19.27
CA ILE A 725 14.45 54.15 18.16
C ILE A 725 14.21 55.62 17.80
N CYS A 726 12.96 56.08 17.76
CA CYS A 726 12.65 57.49 17.57
C CYS A 726 13.27 58.37 18.67
N ARG A 727 13.23 57.90 19.92
CA ARG A 727 13.90 58.56 21.04
C ARG A 727 15.42 58.56 20.87
N LEU A 728 16.03 57.46 20.45
CA LEU A 728 17.46 57.41 20.14
C LEU A 728 17.84 58.42 19.04
N ILE A 729 17.01 58.56 18.00
CA ILE A 729 17.23 59.53 16.92
C ILE A 729 17.09 60.97 17.43
N ILE A 730 16.00 61.32 18.13
CA ILE A 730 15.69 62.71 18.50
C ILE A 730 16.46 63.15 19.76
N ALA A 731 16.51 62.28 20.77
CA ALA A 731 16.87 62.62 22.15
C ALA A 731 18.15 61.95 22.66
N GLU A 732 18.85 61.12 21.86
CA GLU A 732 20.17 60.59 22.26
C GLU A 732 21.24 60.95 21.23
N ARG A 733 20.92 60.90 19.93
CA ARG A 733 21.87 61.25 18.86
C ARG A 733 22.14 62.76 18.76
N PHE A 734 21.15 63.59 19.07
CA PHE A 734 21.27 65.05 18.98
C PHE A 734 21.26 65.76 20.34
N ALA A 735 21.35 65.00 21.45
CA ALA A 735 21.01 65.48 22.80
C ALA A 735 22.21 65.73 23.74
N ASP A 736 23.45 65.55 23.30
CA ASP A 736 24.58 66.18 23.98
C ASP A 736 24.59 67.67 23.59
N ASP A 737 23.69 68.42 24.24
CA ASP A 737 23.22 69.78 23.95
C ASP A 737 24.33 70.86 23.88
N THR A 738 24.97 71.04 22.71
CA THR A 738 25.66 72.28 22.33
C THR A 738 25.48 72.58 20.83
N VAL A 739 25.68 73.83 20.42
CA VAL A 739 25.69 74.19 18.98
C VAL A 739 26.79 73.41 18.23
N ASP A 740 27.88 73.06 18.92
CA ASP A 740 29.03 72.37 18.35
C ASP A 740 28.76 70.89 18.01
N THR A 741 27.81 70.24 18.69
CA THR A 741 27.40 68.85 18.39
C THR A 741 26.36 68.78 17.27
N VAL A 742 25.52 69.81 17.12
CA VAL A 742 24.48 69.89 16.08
C VAL A 742 25.04 70.40 14.75
N ALA A 743 26.00 71.32 14.77
CA ALA A 743 26.65 71.91 13.60
C ALA A 743 27.09 70.89 12.51
N PRO A 744 27.78 69.79 12.82
CA PRO A 744 28.20 68.80 11.82
C PRO A 744 27.03 68.01 11.18
N HIS A 745 25.83 68.06 11.76
CA HIS A 745 24.65 67.31 11.30
C HIS A 745 23.54 68.19 10.73
N VAL A 746 23.77 69.51 10.58
CA VAL A 746 22.75 70.47 10.11
C VAL A 746 22.15 70.06 8.76
N ASP A 747 22.95 69.55 7.83
CA ASP A 747 22.45 69.16 6.50
C ASP A 747 21.54 67.92 6.55
N VAL A 748 21.87 66.93 7.40
CA VAL A 748 21.01 65.76 7.64
C VAL A 748 19.72 66.18 8.34
N LEU A 749 19.81 67.04 9.36
CA LEU A 749 18.67 67.57 10.09
C LEU A 749 17.76 68.41 9.19
N ARG A 750 18.32 69.24 8.30
CA ARG A 750 17.57 70.00 7.30
C ARG A 750 16.79 69.07 6.35
N ALA A 751 17.39 67.95 5.95
CA ALA A 751 16.76 66.95 5.08
C ALA A 751 15.72 66.07 5.82
N CYS A 752 15.89 65.86 7.12
CA CYS A 752 15.07 64.96 7.92
C CYS A 752 13.99 65.64 8.76
N LEU A 753 13.96 66.98 8.82
CA LEU A 753 12.99 67.73 9.63
C LEU A 753 11.53 67.25 9.46
N PRO A 754 11.03 66.98 8.23
CA PRO A 754 9.68 66.43 8.07
C PRO A 754 9.50 65.03 8.68
N ALA A 755 10.52 64.18 8.58
CA ALA A 755 10.51 62.85 9.18
C ALA A 755 10.50 62.92 10.72
N LEU A 756 11.24 63.85 11.32
CA LEU A 756 11.20 64.07 12.77
C LEU A 756 9.82 64.54 13.25
N VAL A 757 9.17 65.42 12.48
CA VAL A 757 7.78 65.84 12.76
C VAL A 757 6.83 64.64 12.71
N LEU A 758 6.97 63.73 11.73
CA LEU A 758 6.18 62.50 11.66
C LEU A 758 6.41 61.59 12.88
N MET A 759 7.65 61.48 13.37
CA MET A 759 7.94 60.73 14.59
C MET A 759 7.25 61.33 15.82
N ALA A 760 7.29 62.66 15.99
CA ALA A 760 6.62 63.35 17.09
C ALA A 760 5.09 63.32 16.99
N GLN A 761 4.54 63.18 15.77
CA GLN A 761 3.11 62.93 15.57
C GLN A 761 2.73 61.49 15.95
N ALA A 762 3.61 60.52 15.69
CA ALA A 762 3.40 59.13 16.09
C ALA A 762 3.57 58.93 17.62
N PHE A 763 4.50 59.65 18.23
CA PHE A 763 4.83 59.59 19.67
C PHE A 763 4.86 61.00 20.28
N PRO A 764 3.73 61.47 20.84
CA PRO A 764 3.58 62.85 21.31
C PRO A 764 4.55 63.28 22.43
N ASP A 765 5.07 62.34 23.20
CA ASP A 765 6.05 62.60 24.27
C ASP A 765 7.42 63.07 23.74
N LEU A 766 7.74 62.78 22.47
CA LEU A 766 8.94 63.29 21.79
C LEU A 766 8.81 64.76 21.34
N ALA A 767 7.62 65.36 21.44
CA ALA A 767 7.37 66.73 20.97
C ALA A 767 8.25 67.76 21.71
N ALA A 768 8.45 67.58 23.02
CA ALA A 768 9.27 68.48 23.82
C ALA A 768 10.75 68.46 23.38
N ASP A 769 11.29 67.27 23.11
CA ASP A 769 12.68 67.10 22.67
C ASP A 769 12.87 67.65 21.25
N LEU A 770 11.91 67.43 20.34
CA LEU A 770 11.95 67.98 19.00
C LEU A 770 11.88 69.52 19.00
N LEU A 771 11.07 70.14 19.87
CA LEU A 771 10.99 71.59 20.00
C LEU A 771 12.31 72.20 20.51
N ARG A 772 13.00 71.51 21.42
CA ARG A 772 14.36 71.91 21.86
C ARG A 772 15.35 71.85 20.69
N LEU A 773 15.35 70.76 19.94
CA LEU A 773 16.19 70.60 18.75
C LEU A 773 15.91 71.68 17.68
N CYS A 774 14.64 72.02 17.44
CA CYS A 774 14.26 73.11 16.56
C CYS A 774 14.82 74.46 17.05
N GLY A 775 14.82 74.72 18.36
CA GLY A 775 15.44 75.90 18.96
C GLY A 775 16.95 76.00 18.69
N LEU A 776 17.67 74.88 18.79
CA LEU A 776 19.11 74.78 18.50
C LEU A 776 19.43 74.92 17.00
N LEU A 777 18.58 74.36 16.14
CA LEU A 777 18.74 74.39 14.68
C LEU A 777 18.39 75.74 14.06
N ARG A 778 17.66 76.62 14.77
CA ARG A 778 17.21 77.90 14.23
C ARG A 778 18.42 78.83 14.04
N PRO A 779 18.82 79.13 12.79
CA PRO A 779 19.90 80.08 12.57
C PRO A 779 19.46 81.50 12.98
N PRO A 780 20.40 82.40 13.36
CA PRO A 780 20.06 83.80 13.56
C PRO A 780 19.41 84.36 12.28
N ALA A 781 18.43 85.25 12.42
CA ALA A 781 17.46 85.64 11.38
C ALA A 781 18.04 86.18 10.05
N GLN A 782 19.37 86.29 9.94
CA GLN A 782 20.10 86.86 8.82
C GLN A 782 20.96 85.86 8.04
N THR A 783 21.25 84.65 8.55
CA THR A 783 22.24 83.73 7.94
C THR A 783 21.65 82.65 7.03
N ASP A 784 20.47 82.08 7.35
CA ASP A 784 19.80 81.07 6.50
C ASP A 784 18.28 81.13 6.70
N ARG A 785 17.60 81.96 5.90
CA ARG A 785 16.15 82.21 6.01
C ARG A 785 15.31 80.98 5.67
N ASP A 786 15.78 80.12 4.77
CA ASP A 786 15.04 78.94 4.33
C ASP A 786 15.01 77.87 5.43
N LEU A 787 16.15 77.64 6.10
CA LEU A 787 16.20 76.75 7.26
C LEU A 787 15.34 77.29 8.41
N ALA A 788 15.42 78.59 8.71
CA ALA A 788 14.60 79.22 9.76
C ALA A 788 13.10 79.01 9.50
N HIS A 789 12.64 79.21 8.26
CA HIS A 789 11.23 78.98 7.89
C HIS A 789 10.81 77.50 8.03
N ARG A 790 11.67 76.55 7.63
CA ARG A 790 11.38 75.12 7.78
C ARG A 790 11.28 74.70 9.24
N VAL A 791 12.20 75.20 10.08
CA VAL A 791 12.22 74.97 11.52
C VAL A 791 10.97 75.54 12.19
N ASP A 792 10.60 76.80 11.88
CA ASP A 792 9.39 77.42 12.40
C ASP A 792 8.13 76.66 11.98
N SER A 793 8.06 76.21 10.72
CA SER A 793 6.94 75.40 10.20
C SER A 793 6.82 74.03 10.91
N ALA A 794 7.95 73.35 11.13
CA ALA A 794 8.00 72.09 11.88
C ALA A 794 7.53 72.29 13.33
N ALA A 795 8.04 73.30 14.02
CA ALA A 795 7.65 73.62 15.41
C ALA A 795 6.14 73.89 15.52
N VAL A 796 5.58 74.70 14.61
CA VAL A 796 4.12 74.95 14.57
C VAL A 796 3.33 73.66 14.33
N THR A 797 3.82 72.78 13.46
CA THR A 797 3.15 71.52 13.15
C THR A 797 3.16 70.57 14.35
N VAL A 798 4.27 70.49 15.08
CA VAL A 798 4.41 69.68 16.30
C VAL A 798 3.52 70.23 17.42
N ILE A 799 3.51 71.54 17.65
CA ILE A 799 2.64 72.18 18.66
C ILE A 799 1.17 71.92 18.36
N ARG A 800 0.75 72.06 17.09
CA ARG A 800 -0.63 71.76 16.68
C ARG A 800 -0.97 70.28 16.79
N GLY A 801 0.00 69.40 16.56
CA GLY A 801 -0.15 67.96 16.72
C GLY A 801 -0.32 67.56 18.18
N ALA A 802 0.55 68.04 19.08
CA ALA A 802 0.53 67.73 20.51
C ALA A 802 -0.68 68.34 21.25
N ALA A 803 -1.27 69.42 20.71
CA ALA A 803 -2.48 70.03 21.26
C ALA A 803 -3.78 69.30 20.87
N ARG A 804 -3.73 68.41 19.87
CA ARG A 804 -4.85 67.56 19.44
C ARG A 804 -4.74 66.19 20.12
#